data_AF-A0A413IER4-F1
#
_entry.id   AF-A0A413IER4-F1
#
_cell.length_a   1.000
_cell.length_b   1.000
_cell.length_c   1.000
_cell.angle_alpha   90.00
_cell.angle_beta   90.00
_cell.angle_gamma   90.00
#
_symmetry.space_group_name_H-M   'P 1'
#
loop_
_entity.id
_entity.type
_entity.pdbx_description
1 polymer ?
#
loop_
_entity_poly.entity_id
_entity_poly.type
_entity_poly.pdbx_seq_one_letter_code
_entity_poly.pdbx_strand_id
1 'polypeptide(L)'
;MVGLPCSIPLVNAYLFSLVQSLFLIVIMSDFPRRLVRSGLRDGVLVRPFGNTLYYWGSLTGVFLSFMAVCLSVMFVVILVVHSVSLAPFRLGYYLFYLLTLTIPCWVFVAGLMVFLSSYVSRLMALLAGILWGLGGFWLLPYVGHGTFDFFAVGVPNLFSDMVGHINLSAYLFHRLIYFFAGIGFLLLGLGKLGRIPNREIRGICHWCGLVALVMGLGCLFLLEYSYRDDRIVRHEWKNAFERYWNETTCRVKNHRIRLAQSDNVLEIGSDMTVYNPQSTALDSIVLFLNPGLHIRELRCGAEDLSYTRSGQVVVVRCSLPAADSLVLHWEYGGTVDDRICDLHLSDKEYENVFHADNFFPTGRRGAFVHKDILLLTPACMWYPAASPPVNPLCETFTHWDFTLFQLTVVSPSQCCVVSQGRCDRRGDFVCFSSCLSPGISVYAANVDSYSLPLHQTLKLDCYVGEWGKILKKCFGKVNRSAFSRYMQEDGMRRIGYDPDDYKAVLWNETGNARVVCVETPVSFVPSGYRKEPIDVKVEPGMFFCPEYMFFQSYYTGSLSGDFRIYDDCNQAFRDLFMNMFVSMKMRGSHPLPGLDKRVLPVVRHAANTVFMLPRGRVYSEKYPFMGDALELLRRVDKQQLFSVEDIAHVSKNGNVYDCLIGRTLEEILADDTLDEGLKYEALAVKVKELWSYITIVAPESEFAVSLDSILAVSVGEVNYDSLVVCWNRRWQMNMDSMVHSWQAARHTHYFRVKDAVRYYDEQTGLHRLDALVRNMGNCGGIFSIECGSLMTRKNVHAYFAPHEAKYLSLIVQGASRDADWMAGNSSDKIGYMYAYLSTNRPIAWWGDNKRCSPEMAASWKPGFVCRTISDEEFEKSDENIWLVDDTDAGFEVKNNNESWFQRKFGKKPTYRVITRAGRSSRWVPVYNVSACGDSIRGYHCISGGRGESTATWRVALPKGNYEVWVKVFKDYITTFPGIKTFPSSVVNYYTVCYGDKQEKVELSLDEELVGISSGWVSLGNFDFPGGEVRVVLSDKEINRDKDVAIIADAVKFVRLE
;
A
#
# COMPACT_ATOMS: atom_id res chain seq x y z
N MET A 1 5.98 10.44 -25.12
CA MET A 1 5.07 9.55 -24.37
C MET A 1 4.93 8.28 -25.18
N VAL A 2 5.36 7.14 -24.64
CA VAL A 2 4.93 5.82 -25.13
C VAL A 2 3.61 5.54 -24.43
N GLY A 3 2.60 5.08 -25.16
CA GLY A 3 1.27 4.78 -24.64
C GLY A 3 0.51 3.95 -25.67
N LEU A 4 -0.60 3.34 -25.25
CA LEU A 4 -1.41 2.53 -26.15
C LEU A 4 -1.82 3.35 -27.39
N PRO A 5 -1.94 2.71 -28.56
CA PRO A 5 -2.45 3.35 -29.77
C PRO A 5 -3.78 4.08 -29.57
N CYS A 6 -4.63 3.63 -28.64
CA CYS A 6 -5.94 4.22 -28.36
C CYS A 6 -5.90 5.39 -27.35
N SER A 7 -4.80 5.61 -26.63
CA SER A 7 -4.72 6.61 -25.55
C SER A 7 -4.96 8.04 -26.03
N ILE A 8 -4.28 8.46 -27.10
CA ILE A 8 -4.44 9.81 -27.68
C ILE A 8 -5.87 10.01 -28.23
N PRO A 9 -6.42 9.09 -29.05
CA PRO A 9 -7.82 9.16 -29.47
C PRO A 9 -8.81 9.31 -28.31
N LEU A 10 -8.63 8.54 -27.24
CA LEU A 10 -9.50 8.57 -26.06
C LEU A 10 -9.42 9.91 -25.31
N VAL A 11 -8.22 10.38 -25.00
CA VAL A 11 -8.00 11.70 -24.34
C VAL A 11 -8.61 12.82 -25.17
N ASN A 12 -8.42 12.78 -26.50
CA ASN A 12 -9.00 13.77 -27.40
C ASN A 12 -10.53 13.76 -27.36
N ALA A 13 -11.15 12.58 -27.49
CA ALA A 13 -12.61 12.44 -27.45
C ALA A 13 -13.19 12.87 -26.10
N TYR A 14 -12.51 12.56 -24.99
CA TYR A 14 -12.90 12.98 -23.64
C TYR A 14 -12.83 14.51 -23.47
N LEU A 15 -11.68 15.13 -23.77
CA LEU A 15 -11.51 16.59 -23.61
C LEU A 15 -12.47 17.36 -24.51
N PHE A 16 -12.68 16.89 -25.74
CA PHE A 16 -13.68 17.46 -26.63
C PHE A 16 -15.10 17.33 -26.06
N SER A 17 -15.48 16.15 -25.55
CA SER A 17 -16.79 15.92 -24.95
C SER A 17 -17.04 16.79 -23.71
N LEU A 18 -16.01 17.01 -22.89
CA LEU A 18 -16.06 17.90 -21.73
C LEU A 18 -16.39 19.35 -22.15
N VAL A 19 -15.57 19.91 -23.06
CA VAL A 19 -15.75 21.28 -23.56
C VAL A 19 -17.08 21.42 -24.29
N GLN A 20 -17.41 20.45 -25.15
CA GLN A 20 -18.69 20.39 -25.86
C GLN A 20 -19.87 20.42 -24.89
N SER A 21 -19.83 19.66 -23.80
CA SER A 21 -20.93 19.58 -22.83
C SER A 21 -21.20 20.95 -22.18
N LEU A 22 -20.16 21.71 -21.85
CA LEU A 22 -20.30 23.07 -21.30
C LEU A 22 -21.02 24.00 -22.30
N PHE A 23 -20.62 23.98 -23.57
CA PHE A 23 -21.29 24.78 -24.61
C PHE A 23 -22.72 24.30 -24.87
N LEU A 24 -22.94 22.99 -24.91
CA LEU A 24 -24.27 22.40 -25.12
C LEU A 24 -25.23 22.74 -23.99
N ILE A 25 -24.80 22.72 -22.73
CA ILE A 25 -25.62 23.15 -21.59
C ILE A 25 -26.13 24.58 -21.81
N VAL A 26 -25.24 25.50 -22.20
CA VAL A 26 -25.62 26.90 -22.45
C VAL A 26 -26.55 27.02 -23.65
N ILE A 27 -26.20 26.42 -24.79
CA ILE A 27 -26.97 26.51 -26.04
C ILE A 27 -28.34 25.85 -25.86
N MET A 28 -28.38 24.60 -25.41
CA MET A 28 -29.60 23.80 -25.34
C MET A 28 -30.56 24.27 -24.25
N SER A 29 -30.06 24.91 -23.18
CA SER A 29 -30.93 25.49 -22.15
C SER A 29 -31.86 26.60 -22.66
N ASP A 30 -31.44 27.34 -23.68
CA ASP A 30 -32.24 28.41 -24.29
C ASP A 30 -32.96 27.94 -25.56
N PHE A 31 -32.77 26.68 -25.97
CA PHE A 31 -33.28 26.15 -27.24
C PHE A 31 -34.82 26.18 -27.33
N PRO A 32 -35.60 25.68 -26.34
CA PRO A 32 -37.06 25.76 -26.40
C PRO A 32 -37.59 27.20 -26.51
N ARG A 33 -36.94 28.15 -25.84
CA ARG A 33 -37.33 29.57 -25.86
C ARG A 33 -36.99 30.24 -27.19
N ARG A 34 -35.85 29.90 -27.80
CA ARG A 34 -35.47 30.37 -29.13
C ARG A 34 -36.46 29.91 -30.19
N LEU A 35 -36.92 28.66 -30.09
CA LEU A 35 -37.99 28.10 -30.95
C LEU A 35 -39.32 28.85 -30.79
N VAL A 36 -39.70 29.23 -29.56
CA VAL A 36 -40.92 30.02 -29.31
C VAL A 36 -40.78 31.47 -29.79
N ARG A 37 -39.61 32.10 -29.57
CA ARG A 37 -39.32 33.48 -29.98
C ARG A 37 -39.13 33.64 -31.49
N SER A 38 -38.53 32.66 -32.17
CA SER A 38 -38.48 32.65 -33.64
C SER A 38 -39.89 32.49 -34.22
N GLY A 39 -40.77 31.75 -33.55
CA GLY A 39 -42.18 31.65 -33.92
C GLY A 39 -42.95 32.98 -33.88
N LEU A 40 -42.53 33.93 -33.05
CA LEU A 40 -43.03 35.33 -33.06
C LEU A 40 -42.51 36.14 -34.27
N ARG A 41 -41.42 35.70 -34.91
CA ARG A 41 -40.88 36.26 -36.17
C ARG A 41 -41.46 35.63 -37.44
N ASP A 42 -42.30 34.60 -37.33
CA ASP A 42 -42.90 33.91 -38.48
C ASP A 42 -43.86 34.79 -39.30
N GLY A 43 -44.32 35.93 -38.75
CA GLY A 43 -45.04 36.94 -39.54
C GLY A 43 -44.20 37.56 -40.68
N VAL A 44 -42.88 37.32 -40.70
CA VAL A 44 -41.92 37.84 -41.70
C VAL A 44 -41.36 36.73 -42.61
N LEU A 45 -41.57 35.45 -42.28
CA LEU A 45 -41.02 34.31 -43.03
C LEU A 45 -42.03 33.76 -44.05
N VAL A 46 -41.68 33.82 -45.34
CA VAL A 46 -42.56 33.56 -46.50
C VAL A 46 -42.95 32.07 -46.70
N ARG A 47 -42.45 31.13 -45.87
CA ARG A 47 -42.69 29.67 -46.06
C ARG A 47 -43.31 29.00 -44.83
N PRO A 48 -44.42 28.23 -44.99
CA PRO A 48 -44.98 27.43 -43.89
C PRO A 48 -44.13 26.17 -43.66
N PHE A 49 -43.39 26.11 -42.55
CA PHE A 49 -42.67 24.92 -42.12
C PHE A 49 -43.40 24.22 -40.96
N GLY A 50 -43.41 22.88 -40.96
CA GLY A 50 -43.93 22.10 -39.83
C GLY A 50 -43.01 22.19 -38.60
N ASN A 51 -43.60 22.19 -37.40
CA ASN A 51 -42.86 22.32 -36.13
C ASN A 51 -41.80 21.22 -35.93
N THR A 52 -42.10 20.00 -36.37
CA THR A 52 -41.17 18.87 -36.34
C THR A 52 -39.98 19.10 -37.27
N LEU A 53 -40.23 19.57 -38.50
CA LEU A 53 -39.19 19.83 -39.49
C LEU A 53 -38.25 20.95 -39.02
N TYR A 54 -38.78 22.04 -38.47
CA TYR A 54 -37.97 23.15 -37.97
C TYR A 54 -37.16 22.77 -36.72
N TYR A 55 -37.75 22.02 -35.79
CA TYR A 55 -37.05 21.51 -34.61
C TYR A 55 -35.88 20.60 -35.02
N TRP A 56 -36.14 19.58 -35.84
CA TRP A 56 -35.11 18.64 -36.29
C TRP A 56 -34.06 19.32 -37.16
N GLY A 57 -34.44 20.26 -38.03
CA GLY A 57 -33.49 21.05 -38.82
C GLY A 57 -32.58 21.91 -37.97
N SER A 58 -33.12 22.60 -36.96
CA SER A 58 -32.33 23.41 -36.02
C SER A 58 -31.41 22.54 -35.16
N LEU A 59 -31.91 21.42 -34.66
CA LEU A 59 -31.13 20.46 -33.87
C LEU A 59 -29.98 19.86 -34.71
N THR A 60 -30.28 19.49 -35.96
CA THR A 60 -29.30 18.96 -36.92
C THR A 60 -28.24 20.01 -37.26
N GLY A 61 -28.62 21.28 -37.42
CA GLY A 61 -27.66 22.36 -37.65
C GLY A 61 -26.68 22.51 -36.48
N VAL A 62 -27.17 22.47 -35.24
CA VAL A 62 -26.29 22.50 -34.05
C VAL A 62 -25.41 21.26 -34.02
N PHE A 63 -25.96 20.07 -34.24
CA PHE A 63 -25.20 18.82 -34.30
C PHE A 63 -24.06 18.89 -35.34
N LEU A 64 -24.37 19.25 -36.59
CA LEU A 64 -23.39 19.36 -37.67
C LEU A 64 -22.29 20.40 -37.36
N SER A 65 -22.63 21.48 -36.66
CA SER A 65 -21.66 22.49 -36.25
C SER A 65 -20.64 21.93 -35.27
N PHE A 66 -21.10 21.18 -34.26
CA PHE A 66 -20.21 20.49 -33.32
C PHE A 66 -19.40 19.37 -34.00
N MET A 67 -20.01 18.62 -34.92
CA MET A 67 -19.30 17.60 -35.68
C MET A 67 -18.18 18.19 -36.55
N ALA A 68 -18.42 19.34 -37.20
CA ALA A 68 -17.39 20.02 -37.99
C ALA A 68 -16.20 20.46 -37.13
N VAL A 69 -16.46 21.03 -35.94
CA VAL A 69 -15.41 21.37 -34.97
C VAL A 69 -14.69 20.13 -34.47
N CYS A 70 -15.42 19.05 -34.16
CA CYS A 70 -14.85 17.79 -33.72
C CYS A 70 -13.85 17.23 -34.74
N LEU A 71 -14.27 17.14 -36.01
CA LEU A 71 -13.42 16.66 -37.10
C LEU A 71 -12.19 17.56 -37.31
N SER A 72 -12.35 18.87 -37.14
CA SER A 72 -11.24 19.83 -37.22
C SER A 72 -10.23 19.61 -36.09
N VAL A 73 -10.71 19.43 -34.85
CA VAL A 73 -9.85 19.14 -33.68
C VAL A 73 -9.14 17.81 -33.84
N MET A 74 -9.87 16.76 -34.28
CA MET A 74 -9.27 15.45 -34.58
C MET A 74 -8.15 15.57 -35.61
N PHE A 75 -8.36 16.31 -36.70
CA PHE A 75 -7.34 16.54 -37.72
C PHE A 75 -6.08 17.23 -37.16
N VAL A 76 -6.25 18.29 -36.36
CA VAL A 76 -5.14 19.00 -35.71
C VAL A 76 -4.37 18.09 -34.75
N VAL A 77 -5.07 17.29 -33.94
CA VAL A 77 -4.44 16.33 -33.02
C VAL A 77 -3.63 15.28 -33.78
N ILE A 78 -4.17 14.78 -34.88
CA ILE A 78 -3.46 13.80 -35.73
C ILE A 78 -2.17 14.40 -36.29
N LEU A 79 -2.18 15.66 -36.74
CA LEU A 79 -0.98 16.31 -37.27
C LEU A 79 0.06 16.66 -36.19
N VAL A 80 -0.38 17.29 -35.09
CA VAL A 80 0.52 17.88 -34.08
C VAL A 80 0.99 16.86 -33.05
N VAL A 81 0.10 15.98 -32.59
CA VAL A 81 0.44 15.07 -31.48
C VAL A 81 1.20 13.85 -32.01
N HIS A 82 0.81 13.27 -33.15
CA HIS A 82 1.55 12.12 -33.71
C HIS A 82 2.88 12.49 -34.36
N SER A 83 3.13 13.77 -34.68
CA SER A 83 4.47 14.19 -35.12
C SER A 83 5.50 14.21 -33.98
N VAL A 84 5.05 14.26 -32.72
CA VAL A 84 5.92 14.30 -31.52
C VAL A 84 5.79 13.01 -30.67
N SER A 85 4.69 12.27 -30.81
CA SER A 85 4.41 11.05 -30.04
C SER A 85 4.98 9.79 -30.68
N LEU A 86 5.28 8.79 -29.84
CA LEU A 86 5.72 7.45 -30.26
C LEU A 86 4.58 6.43 -30.26
N ALA A 87 3.38 6.84 -29.82
CA ALA A 87 2.21 5.99 -29.86
C ALA A 87 1.83 5.69 -31.33
N PRO A 88 1.64 4.41 -31.70
CA PRO A 88 1.26 4.04 -33.05
C PRO A 88 -0.04 4.73 -33.48
N PHE A 89 -0.05 5.35 -34.66
CA PHE A 89 -1.24 5.98 -35.22
C PHE A 89 -2.17 4.92 -35.83
N ARG A 90 -3.44 4.91 -35.39
CA ARG A 90 -4.52 4.14 -36.04
C ARG A 90 -5.79 4.99 -36.14
N LEU A 91 -6.21 5.32 -37.36
CA LEU A 91 -7.42 6.12 -37.64
C LEU A 91 -8.71 5.47 -37.10
N GLY A 92 -8.76 4.13 -37.06
CA GLY A 92 -9.93 3.39 -36.59
C GLY A 92 -10.37 3.77 -35.16
N TYR A 93 -9.43 4.01 -34.25
CA TYR A 93 -9.76 4.38 -32.87
C TYR A 93 -10.38 5.78 -32.76
N TYR A 94 -9.94 6.72 -33.58
CA TYR A 94 -10.54 8.05 -33.67
C TYR A 94 -12.00 7.98 -34.12
N LEU A 95 -12.28 7.16 -35.14
CA LEU A 95 -13.65 6.94 -35.62
C LEU A 95 -14.50 6.19 -34.60
N PHE A 96 -13.94 5.20 -33.91
CA PHE A 96 -14.63 4.46 -32.85
C PHE A 96 -15.11 5.42 -31.76
N TYR A 97 -14.22 6.19 -31.12
CA TYR A 97 -14.62 7.10 -30.05
C TYR A 97 -15.50 8.26 -30.55
N LEU A 98 -15.38 8.70 -31.79
CA LEU A 98 -16.32 9.66 -32.37
C LEU A 98 -17.76 9.10 -32.35
N LEU A 99 -17.93 7.86 -32.81
CA LEU A 99 -19.24 7.21 -32.92
C LEU A 99 -19.80 6.75 -31.57
N THR A 100 -18.96 6.21 -30.70
CA THR A 100 -19.43 5.57 -29.45
C THR A 100 -19.31 6.47 -28.22
N LEU A 101 -18.43 7.47 -28.21
CA LEU A 101 -18.25 8.37 -27.08
C LEU A 101 -18.87 9.76 -27.34
N THR A 102 -18.38 10.44 -28.38
CA THR A 102 -18.71 11.86 -28.64
C THR A 102 -20.16 12.06 -29.05
N ILE A 103 -20.69 11.23 -29.97
CA ILE A 103 -22.08 11.34 -30.43
C ILE A 103 -23.08 11.01 -29.30
N PRO A 104 -22.96 9.88 -28.56
CA PRO A 104 -23.87 9.60 -27.45
C PRO A 104 -23.84 10.67 -26.35
N CYS A 105 -22.65 11.21 -26.03
CA CYS A 105 -22.51 12.32 -25.08
C CYS A 105 -23.27 13.57 -25.56
N TRP A 106 -23.13 13.92 -26.85
CA TRP A 106 -23.88 15.02 -27.47
C TRP A 106 -25.39 14.82 -27.33
N VAL A 107 -25.88 13.64 -27.73
CA VAL A 107 -27.31 13.30 -27.76
C VAL A 107 -27.91 13.35 -26.35
N PHE A 108 -27.19 12.83 -25.36
CA PHE A 108 -27.62 12.86 -23.96
C PHE A 108 -27.71 14.28 -23.41
N VAL A 109 -26.63 15.07 -23.50
CA VAL A 109 -26.61 16.43 -22.95
C VAL A 109 -27.62 17.32 -23.67
N ALA A 110 -27.73 17.22 -25.00
CA ALA A 110 -28.73 17.98 -25.75
C ALA A 110 -30.16 17.60 -25.34
N GLY A 111 -30.45 16.30 -25.26
CA GLY A 111 -31.77 15.80 -24.84
C GLY A 111 -32.15 16.24 -23.45
N LEU A 112 -31.28 16.00 -22.46
CA LEU A 112 -31.51 16.35 -21.07
C LEU A 112 -31.78 17.86 -20.91
N MET A 113 -30.98 18.70 -21.57
CA MET A 113 -31.12 20.15 -21.45
C MET A 113 -32.39 20.69 -22.13
N VAL A 114 -32.76 20.15 -23.30
CA VAL A 114 -34.02 20.49 -23.97
C VAL A 114 -35.22 20.05 -23.13
N PHE A 115 -35.15 18.87 -22.52
CA PHE A 115 -36.18 18.37 -21.61
C PHE A 115 -36.31 19.28 -20.38
N LEU A 116 -35.25 19.46 -19.59
CA LEU A 116 -35.28 20.29 -18.37
C LEU A 116 -35.77 21.71 -18.64
N SER A 117 -35.32 22.32 -19.73
CA SER A 117 -35.67 23.71 -20.08
C SER A 117 -37.10 23.86 -20.62
N SER A 118 -37.75 22.74 -20.97
CA SER A 118 -39.17 22.71 -21.30
C SER A 118 -40.07 22.70 -20.05
N TYR A 119 -39.55 22.30 -18.89
CA TYR A 119 -40.32 22.18 -17.63
C TYR A 119 -39.95 23.23 -16.58
N VAL A 120 -38.70 23.71 -16.57
CA VAL A 120 -38.17 24.60 -15.54
C VAL A 120 -37.65 25.90 -16.15
N SER A 121 -37.41 26.91 -15.30
CA SER A 121 -36.75 28.15 -15.74
C SER A 121 -35.34 27.87 -16.28
N ARG A 122 -34.89 28.68 -17.24
CA ARG A 122 -33.55 28.58 -17.86
C ARG A 122 -32.44 28.58 -16.81
N LEU A 123 -32.55 29.40 -15.78
CA LEU A 123 -31.55 29.47 -14.72
C LEU A 123 -31.44 28.15 -13.97
N MET A 124 -32.58 27.53 -13.61
CA MET A 124 -32.58 26.24 -12.92
C MET A 124 -32.09 25.10 -13.81
N ALA A 125 -32.48 25.07 -15.09
CA ALA A 125 -31.97 24.08 -16.05
C ALA A 125 -30.44 24.22 -16.25
N LEU A 126 -29.93 25.45 -16.35
CA LEU A 126 -28.50 25.72 -16.41
C LEU A 126 -27.77 25.24 -15.15
N LEU A 127 -28.27 25.60 -13.96
CA LEU A 127 -27.67 25.17 -12.70
C LEU A 127 -27.67 23.65 -12.56
N ALA A 128 -28.78 22.98 -12.91
CA ALA A 128 -28.88 21.52 -12.91
C ALA A 128 -27.88 20.88 -13.89
N GLY A 129 -27.77 21.42 -15.12
CA GLY A 129 -26.81 20.94 -16.11
C GLY A 129 -25.34 21.12 -15.68
N ILE A 130 -25.00 22.26 -15.07
CA ILE A 130 -23.66 22.53 -14.54
C ILE A 130 -23.36 21.60 -13.36
N LEU A 131 -24.29 21.45 -12.41
CA LEU A 131 -24.12 20.54 -11.27
C LEU A 131 -23.93 19.09 -11.73
N TRP A 132 -24.72 18.65 -12.72
CA TRP A 132 -24.57 17.31 -13.31
C TRP A 132 -23.23 17.15 -14.04
N GLY A 133 -22.79 18.16 -14.79
CA GLY A 133 -21.47 18.17 -15.44
C GLY A 133 -20.31 18.13 -14.44
N LEU A 134 -20.40 18.88 -13.34
CA LEU A 134 -19.42 18.85 -12.25
C LEU A 134 -19.41 17.50 -11.52
N GLY A 135 -20.59 16.90 -11.30
CA GLY A 135 -20.73 15.56 -10.73
C GLY A 135 -20.13 14.47 -11.62
N GLY A 136 -20.43 14.51 -12.92
CA GLY A 136 -19.84 13.63 -13.94
C GLY A 136 -18.33 13.74 -14.04
N PHE A 137 -17.78 14.88 -13.66
CA PHE A 137 -16.35 15.13 -13.69
C PHE A 137 -15.61 14.70 -12.41
N TRP A 138 -16.14 15.00 -11.22
CA TRP A 138 -15.42 14.79 -9.95
C TRP A 138 -15.81 13.51 -9.18
N LEU A 139 -17.05 13.03 -9.34
CA LEU A 139 -17.63 12.04 -8.43
C LEU A 139 -18.08 10.77 -9.15
N LEU A 140 -18.92 10.90 -10.18
CA LEU A 140 -19.60 9.77 -10.81
C LEU A 140 -18.65 8.73 -11.45
N PRO A 141 -17.47 9.08 -12.01
CA PRO A 141 -16.53 8.07 -12.52
C PRO A 141 -16.07 7.09 -11.44
N TYR A 142 -16.03 7.52 -10.18
CA TYR A 142 -15.43 6.78 -9.05
C TYR A 142 -16.49 6.12 -8.15
N VAL A 143 -17.76 6.13 -8.55
CA VAL A 143 -18.89 5.60 -7.77
C VAL A 143 -19.74 4.69 -8.66
N GLY A 144 -20.18 3.55 -8.13
CA GLY A 144 -21.10 2.63 -8.82
C GLY A 144 -20.61 2.23 -10.22
N HIS A 145 -19.35 1.76 -10.30
CA HIS A 145 -18.72 1.26 -11.53
C HIS A 145 -18.64 2.26 -12.69
N GLY A 146 -18.82 3.56 -12.41
CA GLY A 146 -18.94 4.57 -13.44
C GLY A 146 -20.24 4.48 -14.24
N THR A 147 -21.24 3.67 -13.84
CA THR A 147 -22.50 3.49 -14.58
C THR A 147 -23.27 4.80 -14.80
N PHE A 148 -23.15 5.73 -13.85
CA PHE A 148 -23.76 7.06 -13.94
C PHE A 148 -22.85 8.12 -14.59
N ASP A 149 -21.64 7.75 -15.00
CA ASP A 149 -20.70 8.62 -15.69
C ASP A 149 -20.93 8.64 -17.21
N PHE A 150 -21.63 9.66 -17.67
CA PHE A 150 -21.88 9.86 -19.10
C PHE A 150 -20.60 10.11 -19.93
N PHE A 151 -19.46 10.45 -19.31
CA PHE A 151 -18.17 10.59 -20.00
C PHE A 151 -17.40 9.27 -20.20
N ALA A 152 -17.82 8.16 -19.59
CA ALA A 152 -17.13 6.85 -19.69
C ALA A 152 -15.74 6.78 -19.07
N VAL A 153 -15.34 7.75 -18.24
CA VAL A 153 -14.05 7.72 -17.55
C VAL A 153 -14.02 6.52 -16.60
N GLY A 154 -15.12 6.25 -15.90
CA GLY A 154 -15.27 5.10 -15.00
C GLY A 154 -15.45 3.74 -15.66
N VAL A 155 -15.40 3.63 -17.00
CA VAL A 155 -15.80 2.42 -17.72
C VAL A 155 -14.65 1.89 -18.58
N PRO A 156 -14.23 0.61 -18.45
CA PRO A 156 -13.14 0.04 -19.25
C PRO A 156 -13.39 0.15 -20.76
N ASN A 157 -12.66 1.04 -21.42
CA ASN A 157 -12.87 1.40 -22.83
C ASN A 157 -11.57 1.44 -23.66
N LEU A 158 -10.48 0.91 -23.11
CA LEU A 158 -9.19 0.82 -23.79
C LEU A 158 -9.13 -0.35 -24.78
N PHE A 159 -8.17 -0.26 -25.70
CA PHE A 159 -7.83 -1.31 -26.65
C PHE A 159 -6.44 -1.83 -26.36
N SER A 160 -6.34 -3.14 -26.19
CA SER A 160 -5.10 -3.89 -26.20
C SER A 160 -4.75 -4.30 -27.64
N ASP A 161 -3.46 -4.29 -27.98
CA ASP A 161 -2.99 -4.81 -29.26
C ASP A 161 -2.97 -6.34 -29.29
N MET A 162 -3.04 -6.99 -28.14
CA MET A 162 -3.07 -8.45 -28.03
C MET A 162 -4.50 -9.02 -28.06
N VAL A 163 -5.47 -8.37 -27.41
CA VAL A 163 -6.85 -8.90 -27.25
C VAL A 163 -7.94 -8.00 -27.83
N GLY A 164 -7.60 -6.81 -28.34
CA GLY A 164 -8.57 -5.83 -28.82
C GLY A 164 -9.26 -5.06 -27.69
N HIS A 165 -10.53 -4.71 -27.87
CA HIS A 165 -11.27 -3.91 -26.88
C HIS A 165 -11.50 -4.71 -25.60
N ILE A 166 -11.11 -4.15 -24.45
CA ILE A 166 -11.07 -4.86 -23.16
C ILE A 166 -12.44 -5.39 -22.72
N ASN A 167 -13.48 -4.56 -22.78
CA ASN A 167 -14.85 -4.98 -22.45
C ASN A 167 -15.88 -4.29 -23.35
N LEU A 168 -15.97 -4.74 -24.60
CA LEU A 168 -16.78 -4.06 -25.63
C LEU A 168 -18.27 -4.09 -25.29
N SER A 169 -18.79 -5.22 -24.80
CA SER A 169 -20.20 -5.38 -24.51
C SER A 169 -20.67 -4.43 -23.40
N ALA A 170 -20.00 -4.43 -22.24
CA ALA A 170 -20.35 -3.55 -21.13
C ALA A 170 -20.22 -2.07 -21.51
N TYR A 171 -19.15 -1.73 -22.23
CA TYR A 171 -18.96 -0.36 -22.75
C TYR A 171 -20.11 0.05 -23.68
N LEU A 172 -20.50 -0.79 -24.64
CA LEU A 172 -21.59 -0.47 -25.57
C LEU A 172 -22.94 -0.38 -24.86
N PHE A 173 -23.28 -1.29 -23.94
CA PHE A 173 -24.49 -1.17 -23.13
C PHE A 173 -24.50 0.15 -22.37
N HIS A 174 -23.37 0.51 -21.74
CA HIS A 174 -23.23 1.80 -21.09
C HIS A 174 -23.46 2.96 -22.06
N ARG A 175 -22.89 2.95 -23.27
CA ARG A 175 -23.11 4.02 -24.25
C ARG A 175 -24.57 4.09 -24.74
N LEU A 176 -25.23 2.93 -24.86
CA LEU A 176 -26.64 2.83 -25.26
C LEU A 176 -27.59 3.40 -24.20
N ILE A 177 -27.27 3.28 -22.90
CA ILE A 177 -28.05 3.92 -21.81
C ILE A 177 -28.21 5.42 -22.11
N TYR A 178 -27.09 6.12 -22.33
CA TYR A 178 -27.08 7.56 -22.54
C TYR A 178 -27.62 7.97 -23.91
N PHE A 179 -27.36 7.18 -24.94
CA PHE A 179 -27.90 7.41 -26.27
C PHE A 179 -29.43 7.34 -26.29
N PHE A 180 -30.01 6.26 -25.76
CA PHE A 180 -31.47 6.10 -25.69
C PHE A 180 -32.12 7.06 -24.69
N ALA A 181 -31.47 7.34 -23.56
CA ALA A 181 -31.94 8.36 -22.63
C ALA A 181 -32.00 9.75 -23.28
N GLY A 182 -30.95 10.12 -24.02
CA GLY A 182 -30.89 11.38 -24.76
C GLY A 182 -31.97 11.50 -25.83
N ILE A 183 -32.17 10.45 -26.64
CA ILE A 183 -33.28 10.40 -27.63
C ILE A 183 -34.63 10.53 -26.93
N GLY A 184 -34.83 9.80 -25.82
CA GLY A 184 -36.05 9.88 -25.02
C GLY A 184 -36.33 11.30 -24.55
N PHE A 185 -35.33 11.98 -23.99
CA PHE A 185 -35.46 13.36 -23.55
C PHE A 185 -35.69 14.37 -24.68
N LEU A 186 -35.04 14.20 -25.85
CA LEU A 186 -35.31 15.03 -27.03
C LEU A 186 -36.77 14.92 -27.47
N LEU A 187 -37.30 13.70 -27.57
CA LEU A 187 -38.67 13.43 -28.01
C LEU A 187 -39.72 13.93 -26.99
N LEU A 188 -39.47 13.73 -25.70
CA LEU A 188 -40.34 14.25 -24.63
C LEU A 188 -40.32 15.78 -24.54
N GLY A 189 -39.15 16.40 -24.74
CA GLY A 189 -39.02 17.85 -24.83
C GLY A 189 -39.81 18.43 -26.00
N LEU A 190 -39.77 17.78 -27.17
CA LEU A 190 -40.55 18.17 -28.34
C LEU A 190 -42.06 18.10 -28.07
N GLY A 191 -42.51 17.11 -27.31
CA GLY A 191 -43.92 16.95 -26.93
C GLY A 191 -44.53 18.15 -26.19
N LYS A 192 -43.69 18.99 -25.56
CA LYS A 192 -44.10 20.18 -24.80
C LYS A 192 -44.01 21.50 -25.57
N LEU A 193 -43.41 21.53 -26.76
CA LEU A 193 -43.37 22.75 -27.58
C LEU A 193 -44.80 23.09 -28.06
N GLY A 194 -45.35 24.16 -27.48
CA GLY A 194 -46.73 24.58 -27.66
C GLY A 194 -46.96 25.37 -28.95
N ARG A 195 -47.26 24.69 -30.07
CA ARG A 195 -47.97 25.28 -31.22
C ARG A 195 -48.90 24.22 -31.87
N ILE A 196 -50.12 24.62 -32.21
CA ILE A 196 -51.24 23.77 -32.70
C ILE A 196 -51.25 23.81 -34.25
N PRO A 197 -51.56 22.72 -35.01
CA PRO A 197 -52.18 21.45 -34.64
C PRO A 197 -51.28 20.22 -34.93
N ASN A 198 -50.88 19.48 -33.89
CA ASN A 198 -50.20 18.18 -34.05
C ASN A 198 -50.48 17.26 -32.84
N ARG A 199 -51.77 17.14 -32.45
CA ARG A 199 -52.17 16.38 -31.25
C ARG A 199 -51.79 14.90 -31.35
N GLU A 200 -51.94 14.29 -32.53
CA GLU A 200 -51.58 12.89 -32.79
C GLU A 200 -50.07 12.68 -32.78
N ILE A 201 -49.31 13.51 -33.51
CA ILE A 201 -47.84 13.45 -33.54
C ILE A 201 -47.23 13.69 -32.16
N ARG A 202 -47.84 14.55 -31.33
CA ARG A 202 -47.43 14.74 -29.93
C ARG A 202 -47.58 13.46 -29.11
N GLY A 203 -48.68 12.73 -29.27
CA GLY A 203 -48.88 11.44 -28.60
C GLY A 203 -47.83 10.41 -29.01
N ILE A 204 -47.54 10.33 -30.31
CA ILE A 204 -46.52 9.44 -30.88
C ILE A 204 -45.12 9.79 -30.34
N CYS A 205 -44.72 11.07 -30.34
CA CYS A 205 -43.41 11.47 -29.81
C CYS A 205 -43.27 11.17 -28.31
N HIS A 206 -44.32 11.34 -27.49
CA HIS A 206 -44.26 10.96 -26.07
C HIS A 206 -44.12 9.45 -25.89
N TRP A 207 -44.89 8.65 -26.64
CA TRP A 207 -44.79 7.19 -26.61
C TRP A 207 -43.42 6.70 -27.07
N CYS A 208 -42.92 7.17 -28.23
CA CYS A 208 -41.58 6.83 -28.71
C CYS A 208 -40.49 7.29 -27.74
N GLY A 209 -40.64 8.46 -27.12
CA GLY A 209 -39.72 8.95 -26.08
C GLY A 209 -39.71 8.05 -24.84
N LEU A 210 -40.88 7.61 -24.39
CA LEU A 210 -41.01 6.68 -23.26
C LEU A 210 -40.41 5.31 -23.59
N VAL A 211 -40.66 4.77 -24.79
CA VAL A 211 -40.06 3.51 -25.25
C VAL A 211 -38.54 3.61 -25.29
N ALA A 212 -37.99 4.73 -25.79
CA ALA A 212 -36.55 4.97 -25.77
C ALA A 212 -35.99 5.00 -24.34
N LEU A 213 -36.66 5.67 -23.39
CA LEU A 213 -36.25 5.64 -21.98
C LEU A 213 -36.30 4.22 -21.40
N VAL A 214 -37.33 3.42 -21.71
CA VAL A 214 -37.42 2.01 -21.27
C VAL A 214 -36.29 1.17 -21.85
N MET A 215 -35.91 1.37 -23.11
CA MET A 215 -34.73 0.70 -23.69
C MET A 215 -33.43 1.10 -22.98
N GLY A 216 -33.27 2.38 -22.65
CA GLY A 216 -32.14 2.87 -21.86
C GLY A 216 -32.08 2.25 -20.46
N LEU A 217 -33.22 2.15 -19.77
CA LEU A 217 -33.35 1.48 -18.48
C LEU A 217 -33.11 -0.04 -18.58
N GLY A 218 -33.49 -0.67 -19.69
CA GLY A 218 -33.18 -2.07 -19.97
C GLY A 218 -31.67 -2.29 -20.10
N CYS A 219 -30.95 -1.41 -20.81
CA CYS A 219 -29.49 -1.46 -20.89
C CYS A 219 -28.83 -1.26 -19.51
N LEU A 220 -29.36 -0.34 -18.71
CA LEU A 220 -28.90 -0.10 -17.33
C LEU A 220 -29.10 -1.35 -16.46
N PHE A 221 -30.28 -1.96 -16.52
CA PHE A 221 -30.58 -3.18 -15.78
C PHE A 221 -29.65 -4.33 -16.17
N LEU A 222 -29.42 -4.55 -17.47
CA LEU A 222 -28.53 -5.61 -17.95
C LEU A 222 -27.08 -5.41 -17.48
N LEU A 223 -26.59 -4.16 -17.50
CA LEU A 223 -25.24 -3.83 -17.03
C LEU A 223 -25.10 -4.06 -15.52
N GLU A 224 -26.00 -3.49 -14.71
CA GLU A 224 -25.96 -3.64 -13.25
C GLU A 224 -26.23 -5.09 -12.80
N TYR A 225 -27.07 -5.82 -13.55
CA TYR A 225 -27.28 -7.24 -13.31
C TYR A 225 -25.99 -8.04 -13.52
N SER A 226 -25.19 -7.71 -14.53
CA SER A 226 -23.90 -8.41 -14.76
C SER A 226 -22.92 -8.23 -13.60
N TYR A 227 -22.79 -7.02 -13.05
CA TYR A 227 -21.94 -6.78 -11.87
C TYR A 227 -22.49 -7.49 -10.63
N ARG A 228 -23.82 -7.51 -10.46
CA ARG A 228 -24.45 -8.21 -9.34
C ARG A 228 -24.26 -9.73 -9.43
N ASP A 229 -24.38 -10.31 -10.62
CA ASP A 229 -24.15 -11.74 -10.86
C ASP A 229 -22.72 -12.14 -10.47
N ASP A 230 -21.73 -11.35 -10.91
CA ASP A 230 -20.32 -11.57 -10.57
C ASP A 230 -20.09 -11.55 -9.06
N ARG A 231 -20.72 -10.62 -8.31
CA ARG A 231 -20.65 -10.60 -6.84
C ARG A 231 -21.24 -11.85 -6.23
N ILE A 232 -22.43 -12.27 -6.65
CA ILE A 232 -23.12 -13.43 -6.08
C ILE A 232 -22.27 -14.69 -6.28
N VAL A 233 -21.81 -14.92 -7.51
CA VAL A 233 -20.98 -16.09 -7.85
C VAL A 233 -19.69 -16.12 -7.04
N ARG A 234 -19.01 -14.97 -6.90
CA ARG A 234 -17.77 -14.89 -6.09
C ARG A 234 -18.01 -15.16 -4.61
N HIS A 235 -19.10 -14.65 -4.05
CA HIS A 235 -19.49 -14.96 -2.66
C HIS A 235 -19.80 -16.45 -2.48
N GLU A 236 -20.50 -17.07 -3.43
CA GLU A 236 -20.76 -18.51 -3.38
C GLU A 236 -19.47 -19.34 -3.37
N TRP A 237 -18.48 -18.96 -4.18
CA TRP A 237 -17.17 -19.62 -4.21
C TRP A 237 -16.36 -19.37 -2.94
N LYS A 238 -16.38 -18.15 -2.38
CA LYS A 238 -15.75 -17.88 -1.08
C LYS A 238 -16.39 -18.71 0.05
N ASN A 239 -17.72 -18.79 0.08
CA ASN A 239 -18.46 -19.62 1.03
C ASN A 239 -18.24 -21.12 0.80
N ALA A 240 -18.01 -21.56 -0.44
CA ALA A 240 -17.63 -22.95 -0.72
C ALA A 240 -16.23 -23.25 -0.21
N PHE A 241 -15.28 -22.33 -0.39
CA PHE A 241 -13.93 -22.46 0.17
C PHE A 241 -13.99 -22.62 1.69
N GLU A 242 -14.65 -21.70 2.39
CA GLU A 242 -14.75 -21.70 3.85
C GLU A 242 -15.34 -23.00 4.42
N ARG A 243 -16.34 -23.59 3.75
CA ARG A 243 -17.00 -24.82 4.19
C ARG A 243 -16.13 -26.08 4.11
N TYR A 244 -15.20 -26.13 3.15
CA TYR A 244 -14.42 -27.34 2.85
C TYR A 244 -12.91 -27.18 3.12
N TRP A 245 -12.43 -25.97 3.35
CA TRP A 245 -11.02 -25.70 3.62
C TRP A 245 -10.62 -26.21 5.00
N ASN A 246 -9.50 -26.92 5.04
CA ASN A 246 -8.80 -27.33 6.25
C ASN A 246 -7.30 -27.28 5.97
N GLU A 247 -6.52 -26.81 6.95
CA GLU A 247 -5.06 -26.72 6.84
C GLU A 247 -4.39 -28.09 6.77
N THR A 248 -5.04 -29.10 7.36
CA THR A 248 -4.67 -30.51 7.26
C THR A 248 -5.17 -31.10 5.93
N THR A 249 -4.50 -30.74 4.84
CA THR A 249 -4.75 -31.26 3.49
C THR A 249 -3.54 -32.01 2.94
N CYS A 250 -3.73 -32.75 1.86
CA CYS A 250 -2.66 -33.43 1.12
C CYS A 250 -1.70 -32.42 0.45
N ARG A 251 -0.64 -32.93 -0.16
CA ARG A 251 0.36 -32.18 -0.94
C ARG A 251 0.57 -32.83 -2.29
N VAL A 252 0.97 -32.05 -3.29
CA VAL A 252 1.25 -32.56 -4.65
C VAL A 252 2.75 -32.67 -4.85
N LYS A 253 3.24 -33.90 -5.06
CA LYS A 253 4.68 -34.15 -5.28
C LYS A 253 5.07 -33.92 -6.73
N ASN A 254 4.32 -34.52 -7.65
CA ASN A 254 4.55 -34.49 -9.09
C ASN A 254 3.24 -34.23 -9.81
N HIS A 255 3.27 -33.42 -10.88
CA HIS A 255 2.10 -33.15 -11.70
C HIS A 255 2.48 -33.07 -13.18
N ARG A 256 2.00 -34.04 -13.96
CA ARG A 256 2.15 -34.04 -15.41
C ARG A 256 0.86 -33.52 -16.02
N ILE A 257 0.97 -32.49 -16.84
CA ILE A 257 -0.16 -31.81 -17.46
C ILE A 257 0.00 -31.88 -18.97
N ARG A 258 -1.01 -32.41 -19.66
CA ARG A 258 -1.14 -32.36 -21.11
C ARG A 258 -2.21 -31.35 -21.47
N LEU A 259 -1.82 -30.26 -22.10
CA LEU A 259 -2.69 -29.14 -22.47
C LEU A 259 -2.89 -29.09 -23.98
N ALA A 260 -4.15 -29.12 -24.42
CA ALA A 260 -4.54 -28.81 -25.79
C ALA A 260 -5.55 -27.66 -25.77
N GLN A 261 -5.47 -26.77 -26.76
CA GLN A 261 -6.37 -25.64 -26.93
C GLN A 261 -7.09 -25.75 -28.27
N SER A 262 -8.41 -25.58 -28.26
CA SER A 262 -9.24 -25.41 -29.45
C SER A 262 -10.04 -24.11 -29.31
N ASP A 263 -9.60 -23.06 -30.01
CA ASP A 263 -10.11 -21.69 -29.87
C ASP A 263 -10.10 -21.19 -28.41
N ASN A 264 -11.27 -21.09 -27.78
CA ASN A 264 -11.42 -20.62 -26.40
C ASN A 264 -11.62 -21.77 -25.38
N VAL A 265 -11.60 -23.02 -25.85
CA VAL A 265 -11.84 -24.21 -25.04
C VAL A 265 -10.53 -24.94 -24.79
N LEU A 266 -10.31 -25.34 -23.55
CA LEU A 266 -9.17 -26.15 -23.13
C LEU A 266 -9.57 -27.61 -22.98
N GLU A 267 -8.67 -28.51 -23.37
CA GLU A 267 -8.73 -29.94 -23.06
C GLU A 267 -7.44 -30.34 -22.34
N ILE A 268 -7.59 -30.87 -21.14
CA ILE A 268 -6.47 -31.07 -20.22
C ILE A 268 -6.55 -32.47 -19.61
N GLY A 269 -5.47 -33.23 -19.81
CA GLY A 269 -5.20 -34.46 -19.07
C GLY A 269 -4.16 -34.18 -17.99
N SER A 270 -4.40 -34.63 -16.76
CA SER A 270 -3.45 -34.47 -15.66
C SER A 270 -3.22 -35.78 -14.89
N ASP A 271 -1.94 -36.12 -14.71
CA ASP A 271 -1.50 -37.15 -13.77
C ASP A 271 -0.84 -36.46 -12.58
N MET A 272 -1.47 -36.52 -11.40
CA MET A 272 -0.96 -35.90 -10.19
C MET A 272 -0.69 -36.93 -9.10
N THR A 273 0.49 -36.86 -8.49
CA THR A 273 0.85 -37.67 -7.33
C THR A 273 0.61 -36.85 -6.06
N VAL A 274 -0.45 -37.19 -5.33
CA VAL A 274 -0.78 -36.59 -4.03
C VAL A 274 -0.19 -37.41 -2.90
N TYR A 275 0.20 -36.77 -1.80
CA TYR A 275 0.66 -37.47 -0.60
C TYR A 275 0.15 -36.79 0.67
N ASN A 276 0.02 -37.56 1.73
CA ASN A 276 -0.42 -37.10 3.05
C ASN A 276 0.82 -36.88 3.93
N PRO A 277 1.23 -35.62 4.22
CA PRO A 277 2.36 -35.36 5.11
C PRO A 277 2.04 -35.56 6.60
N GLN A 278 0.76 -35.75 6.97
CA GLN A 278 0.31 -35.85 8.35
C GLN A 278 0.54 -37.25 8.96
N SER A 279 0.42 -37.31 10.29
CA SER A 279 0.50 -38.56 11.07
C SER A 279 -0.84 -39.32 11.13
N THR A 280 -1.93 -38.70 10.71
CA THR A 280 -3.29 -39.26 10.66
C THR A 280 -3.72 -39.47 9.20
N ALA A 281 -4.59 -40.46 8.97
CA ALA A 281 -5.16 -40.70 7.65
C ALA A 281 -6.18 -39.60 7.28
N LEU A 282 -6.24 -39.23 6.01
CA LEU A 282 -7.27 -38.35 5.47
C LEU A 282 -8.42 -39.20 4.94
N ASP A 283 -9.65 -38.89 5.35
CA ASP A 283 -10.86 -39.61 4.90
C ASP A 283 -11.28 -39.22 3.47
N SER A 284 -10.91 -38.02 3.05
CA SER A 284 -11.18 -37.48 1.71
C SER A 284 -10.10 -36.49 1.30
N ILE A 285 -9.96 -36.29 0.00
CA ILE A 285 -8.98 -35.37 -0.57
C ILE A 285 -9.71 -34.15 -1.12
N VAL A 286 -9.32 -32.96 -0.66
CA VAL A 286 -9.87 -31.68 -1.14
C VAL A 286 -8.89 -31.03 -2.11
N LEU A 287 -9.35 -30.77 -3.33
CA LEU A 287 -8.58 -30.14 -4.41
C LEU A 287 -9.35 -28.96 -5.00
N PHE A 288 -8.62 -28.02 -5.60
CA PHE A 288 -9.15 -26.80 -6.19
C PHE A 288 -8.95 -26.78 -7.69
N LEU A 289 -10.03 -26.57 -8.46
CA LEU A 289 -10.03 -26.51 -9.91
C LEU A 289 -11.02 -25.44 -10.40
N ASN A 290 -10.63 -24.66 -11.41
CA ASN A 290 -11.47 -23.60 -11.98
C ASN A 290 -12.91 -24.07 -12.27
N PRO A 291 -13.96 -23.39 -11.77
CA PRO A 291 -15.37 -23.73 -11.98
C PRO A 291 -15.78 -23.94 -13.45
N GLY A 292 -15.18 -23.19 -14.37
CA GLY A 292 -15.44 -23.28 -15.81
C GLY A 292 -14.80 -24.49 -16.50
N LEU A 293 -13.95 -25.25 -15.81
CA LEU A 293 -13.37 -26.49 -16.30
C LEU A 293 -14.13 -27.71 -15.75
N HIS A 294 -14.84 -28.41 -16.62
CA HIS A 294 -15.67 -29.56 -16.26
C HIS A 294 -14.84 -30.85 -16.24
N ILE A 295 -14.97 -31.62 -15.16
CA ILE A 295 -14.30 -32.92 -14.99
C ILE A 295 -15.08 -33.95 -15.81
N ARG A 296 -14.39 -34.63 -16.73
CA ARG A 296 -14.92 -35.72 -17.56
C ARG A 296 -14.60 -37.07 -16.93
N GLU A 297 -13.39 -37.21 -16.38
CA GLU A 297 -12.90 -38.45 -15.77
C GLU A 297 -12.03 -38.15 -14.54
N LEU A 298 -12.17 -38.98 -13.51
CA LEU A 298 -11.32 -39.00 -12.33
C LEU A 298 -11.07 -40.44 -11.88
N ARG A 299 -9.83 -40.92 -11.99
CA ARG A 299 -9.46 -42.30 -11.67
C ARG A 299 -8.25 -42.38 -10.74
N CYS A 300 -8.18 -43.49 -10.00
CA CYS A 300 -6.95 -43.95 -9.38
C CYS A 300 -6.62 -45.36 -9.89
N GLY A 301 -5.51 -45.50 -10.61
CA GLY A 301 -5.20 -46.76 -11.30
C GLY A 301 -6.31 -47.14 -12.28
N ALA A 302 -6.98 -48.27 -12.03
CA ALA A 302 -8.11 -48.74 -12.85
C ALA A 302 -9.50 -48.38 -12.27
N GLU A 303 -9.56 -47.78 -11.08
CA GLU A 303 -10.82 -47.50 -10.37
C GLU A 303 -11.28 -46.06 -10.62
N ASP A 304 -12.56 -45.90 -10.97
CA ASP A 304 -13.23 -44.60 -11.04
C ASP A 304 -13.55 -44.07 -9.64
N LEU A 305 -13.13 -42.85 -9.33
CA LEU A 305 -13.34 -42.23 -8.03
C LEU A 305 -14.60 -41.36 -8.02
N SER A 306 -15.40 -41.50 -6.97
CA SER A 306 -16.52 -40.60 -6.73
C SER A 306 -16.07 -39.27 -6.12
N TYR A 307 -16.64 -38.16 -6.58
CA TYR A 307 -16.35 -36.83 -6.07
C TYR A 307 -17.61 -35.99 -5.90
N THR A 308 -17.53 -34.97 -5.05
CA THR A 308 -18.52 -33.90 -4.95
C THR A 308 -17.87 -32.58 -5.28
N ARG A 309 -18.56 -31.73 -6.06
CA ARG A 309 -18.04 -30.44 -6.49
C ARG A 309 -18.93 -29.29 -6.03
N SER A 310 -18.33 -28.25 -5.46
CA SER A 310 -18.99 -27.00 -5.06
C SER A 310 -18.16 -25.83 -5.57
N GLY A 311 -18.53 -25.28 -6.73
CA GLY A 311 -17.74 -24.25 -7.41
C GLY A 311 -16.34 -24.75 -7.77
N GLN A 312 -15.33 -24.14 -7.18
CA GLN A 312 -13.92 -24.46 -7.38
C GLN A 312 -13.45 -25.64 -6.54
N VAL A 313 -14.19 -26.03 -5.50
CA VAL A 313 -13.77 -27.09 -4.58
C VAL A 313 -14.24 -28.46 -5.08
N VAL A 314 -13.32 -29.41 -5.15
CA VAL A 314 -13.56 -30.82 -5.51
C VAL A 314 -13.14 -31.69 -4.34
N VAL A 315 -14.12 -32.37 -3.73
CA VAL A 315 -13.89 -33.33 -2.65
C VAL A 315 -13.94 -34.73 -3.22
N VAL A 316 -12.79 -35.39 -3.29
CA VAL A 316 -12.61 -36.75 -3.80
C VAL A 316 -12.78 -37.72 -2.63
N ARG A 317 -13.71 -38.66 -2.75
CA ARG A 317 -14.03 -39.64 -1.71
C ARG A 317 -13.08 -40.82 -1.79
N CYS A 318 -11.84 -40.61 -1.33
CA CYS A 318 -10.84 -41.65 -1.18
C CYS A 318 -10.03 -41.41 0.09
N SER A 319 -9.73 -42.49 0.83
CA SER A 319 -8.87 -42.40 2.01
C SER A 319 -7.41 -42.38 1.58
N LEU A 320 -6.63 -41.48 2.18
CA LEU A 320 -5.18 -41.37 1.97
C LEU A 320 -4.46 -41.61 3.31
N PRO A 321 -3.80 -42.76 3.49
CA PRO A 321 -3.09 -43.09 4.73
C PRO A 321 -1.96 -42.09 5.05
N ALA A 322 -1.62 -41.98 6.34
CA ALA A 322 -0.53 -41.15 6.82
C ALA A 322 0.81 -41.51 6.14
N ALA A 323 1.56 -40.50 5.70
CA ALA A 323 2.84 -40.63 4.99
C ALA A 323 2.81 -41.49 3.70
N ASP A 324 1.63 -41.74 3.14
CA ASP A 324 1.46 -42.48 1.88
C ASP A 324 1.12 -41.54 0.71
N SER A 325 1.21 -42.07 -0.51
CA SER A 325 0.95 -41.32 -1.75
C SER A 325 0.04 -42.07 -2.71
N LEU A 326 -0.75 -41.32 -3.46
CA LEU A 326 -1.73 -41.80 -4.43
C LEU A 326 -1.53 -41.07 -5.76
N VAL A 327 -1.74 -41.76 -6.87
CA VAL A 327 -1.75 -41.14 -8.21
C VAL A 327 -3.20 -40.97 -8.67
N LEU A 328 -3.57 -39.74 -9.00
CA LEU A 328 -4.87 -39.38 -9.52
C LEU A 328 -4.74 -39.00 -11.00
N HIS A 329 -5.56 -39.63 -11.82
CA HIS A 329 -5.70 -39.36 -13.25
C HIS A 329 -6.94 -38.52 -13.49
N TRP A 330 -6.78 -37.40 -14.18
CA TRP A 330 -7.83 -36.42 -14.45
C TRP A 330 -7.95 -36.17 -15.94
N GLU A 331 -9.18 -36.17 -16.45
CA GLU A 331 -9.51 -35.59 -17.75
C GLU A 331 -10.56 -34.51 -17.55
N TYR A 332 -10.27 -33.29 -17.97
CA TYR A 332 -11.14 -32.14 -17.78
C TYR A 332 -10.97 -31.11 -18.88
N GLY A 333 -11.96 -30.25 -19.07
CA GLY A 333 -11.91 -29.22 -20.10
C GLY A 333 -13.10 -28.28 -20.06
N GLY A 334 -13.01 -27.19 -20.81
CA GLY A 334 -14.01 -26.14 -20.83
C GLY A 334 -13.41 -24.76 -21.05
N THR A 335 -14.16 -23.73 -20.67
CA THR A 335 -13.75 -22.33 -20.75
C THR A 335 -13.34 -21.85 -19.37
N VAL A 336 -12.17 -21.27 -19.23
CA VAL A 336 -11.69 -20.72 -17.96
C VAL A 336 -12.61 -19.58 -17.52
N ASP A 337 -13.19 -19.69 -16.32
CA ASP A 337 -13.93 -18.59 -15.68
C ASP A 337 -12.94 -17.75 -14.88
N ASP A 338 -12.66 -16.53 -15.35
CA ASP A 338 -11.65 -15.66 -14.76
C ASP A 338 -12.13 -14.95 -13.48
N ARG A 339 -13.42 -15.02 -13.15
CA ARG A 339 -13.98 -14.46 -11.91
C ARG A 339 -13.45 -15.15 -10.66
N ILE A 340 -12.81 -16.32 -10.79
CA ILE A 340 -12.16 -17.04 -9.68
C ILE A 340 -10.85 -16.37 -9.26
N CYS A 341 -10.25 -15.56 -10.13
CA CYS A 341 -9.01 -14.87 -9.80
C CYS A 341 -9.28 -13.84 -8.70
N ASP A 342 -8.31 -13.63 -7.83
CA ASP A 342 -8.38 -12.61 -6.77
C ASP A 342 -9.59 -12.75 -5.82
N LEU A 343 -10.05 -13.98 -5.52
CA LEU A 343 -11.19 -14.22 -4.60
C LEU A 343 -11.02 -13.61 -3.19
N HIS A 344 -9.79 -13.31 -2.78
CA HIS A 344 -9.47 -12.68 -1.49
C HIS A 344 -9.86 -11.19 -1.44
N LEU A 345 -10.01 -10.52 -2.59
CA LEU A 345 -10.34 -9.10 -2.64
C LEU A 345 -11.79 -8.83 -2.24
N SER A 346 -12.00 -7.68 -1.59
CA SER A 346 -13.34 -7.14 -1.38
C SER A 346 -14.00 -6.75 -2.72
N ASP A 347 -15.34 -6.75 -2.77
CA ASP A 347 -16.08 -6.34 -3.97
C ASP A 347 -15.60 -5.00 -4.52
N LYS A 348 -15.42 -4.02 -3.64
CA LYS A 348 -14.99 -2.66 -4.01
C LYS A 348 -13.60 -2.65 -4.68
N GLU A 349 -12.68 -3.51 -4.25
CA GLU A 349 -11.33 -3.59 -4.80
C GLU A 349 -11.28 -4.41 -6.08
N TYR A 350 -12.03 -5.50 -6.13
CA TYR A 350 -12.15 -6.34 -7.32
C TYR A 350 -12.75 -5.54 -8.49
N GLU A 351 -13.80 -4.77 -8.22
CA GLU A 351 -14.53 -3.95 -9.20
C GLU A 351 -13.84 -2.62 -9.51
N ASN A 352 -12.78 -2.26 -8.78
CA ASN A 352 -12.02 -1.06 -9.09
C ASN A 352 -11.33 -1.21 -10.44
N VAL A 353 -11.76 -0.41 -11.42
CA VAL A 353 -11.20 -0.39 -12.78
C VAL A 353 -9.95 0.49 -12.88
N PHE A 354 -9.70 1.33 -11.88
CA PHE A 354 -8.61 2.29 -11.82
C PHE A 354 -7.47 1.74 -10.95
N HIS A 355 -6.46 1.15 -11.60
CA HIS A 355 -5.32 0.53 -10.92
C HIS A 355 -4.17 1.53 -10.73
N ALA A 356 -4.42 2.53 -9.88
CA ALA A 356 -3.53 3.66 -9.57
C ALA A 356 -3.26 4.65 -10.73
N ASP A 357 -4.09 4.60 -11.76
CA ASP A 357 -4.35 5.69 -12.71
C ASP A 357 -5.85 6.06 -12.66
N ASN A 358 -6.17 7.34 -12.40
CA ASN A 358 -7.56 7.81 -12.26
C ASN A 358 -8.24 8.18 -13.59
N PHE A 359 -7.67 7.83 -14.74
CA PHE A 359 -8.20 8.22 -16.04
C PHE A 359 -8.30 7.09 -17.05
N PHE A 360 -7.36 6.15 -17.03
CA PHE A 360 -7.34 5.01 -17.94
C PHE A 360 -7.89 3.75 -17.24
N PRO A 361 -9.20 3.46 -17.34
CA PRO A 361 -9.79 2.27 -16.75
C PRO A 361 -9.35 1.03 -17.53
N THR A 362 -8.40 0.27 -17.00
CA THR A 362 -7.89 -0.95 -17.65
C THR A 362 -8.78 -2.16 -17.40
N GLY A 363 -9.73 -2.06 -16.47
CA GLY A 363 -10.52 -3.21 -16.02
C GLY A 363 -9.66 -4.24 -15.28
N ARG A 364 -10.18 -5.46 -15.11
CA ARG A 364 -9.47 -6.57 -14.46
C ARG A 364 -9.77 -7.87 -15.18
N ARG A 365 -8.72 -8.62 -15.51
CA ARG A 365 -8.75 -9.99 -16.06
C ARG A 365 -7.58 -10.77 -15.48
N GLY A 366 -7.83 -12.01 -15.07
CA GLY A 366 -6.80 -12.89 -14.50
C GLY A 366 -6.31 -14.00 -15.43
N ALA A 367 -6.99 -14.23 -16.57
CA ALA A 367 -6.61 -15.25 -17.55
C ALA A 367 -7.09 -14.87 -18.96
N PHE A 368 -6.41 -15.40 -19.98
CA PHE A 368 -6.80 -15.25 -21.38
C PHE A 368 -6.70 -16.59 -22.11
N VAL A 369 -7.79 -17.00 -22.77
CA VAL A 369 -7.85 -18.19 -23.61
C VAL A 369 -8.50 -17.81 -24.93
N HIS A 370 -7.65 -17.49 -25.90
CA HIS A 370 -8.03 -17.11 -27.25
C HIS A 370 -7.10 -17.73 -28.28
N LYS A 371 -7.55 -17.79 -29.53
CA LYS A 371 -6.76 -18.33 -30.64
C LYS A 371 -5.36 -17.69 -30.76
N ASP A 372 -5.27 -16.39 -30.54
CA ASP A 372 -4.04 -15.61 -30.71
C ASP A 372 -3.21 -15.46 -29.41
N ILE A 373 -3.82 -15.74 -28.25
CA ILE A 373 -3.17 -15.63 -26.94
C ILE A 373 -3.71 -16.65 -25.94
N LEU A 374 -2.80 -17.33 -25.26
CA LEU A 374 -3.03 -18.18 -24.11
C LEU A 374 -2.19 -17.64 -22.96
N LEU A 375 -2.83 -17.18 -21.89
CA LEU A 375 -2.17 -16.71 -20.68
C LEU A 375 -2.88 -17.30 -19.47
N LEU A 376 -2.25 -18.30 -18.87
CA LEU A 376 -2.74 -19.00 -17.69
C LEU A 376 -1.66 -18.94 -16.60
N THR A 377 -2.05 -18.47 -15.43
CA THR A 377 -1.22 -18.49 -14.21
C THR A 377 -1.89 -19.37 -13.16
N PRO A 378 -1.18 -19.83 -12.12
CA PRO A 378 -1.79 -20.57 -11.02
C PRO A 378 -3.03 -19.88 -10.43
N ALA A 379 -3.07 -18.54 -10.44
CA ALA A 379 -4.18 -17.73 -9.91
C ALA A 379 -5.56 -18.05 -10.52
N CYS A 380 -5.62 -18.55 -11.76
CA CYS A 380 -6.89 -18.95 -12.37
C CYS A 380 -7.28 -20.42 -12.12
N MET A 381 -6.50 -21.16 -11.33
CA MET A 381 -6.75 -22.58 -10.97
C MET A 381 -7.00 -23.47 -12.20
N TRP A 382 -6.24 -23.27 -13.29
CA TRP A 382 -6.43 -24.00 -14.55
C TRP A 382 -6.01 -25.48 -14.49
N TYR A 383 -5.43 -25.93 -13.38
CA TYR A 383 -5.14 -27.32 -13.05
C TYR A 383 -5.53 -27.61 -11.59
N PRO A 384 -5.80 -28.88 -11.24
CA PRO A 384 -6.14 -29.25 -9.87
C PRO A 384 -4.94 -29.04 -8.95
N ALA A 385 -5.15 -28.33 -7.83
CA ALA A 385 -4.13 -28.08 -6.82
C ALA A 385 -4.65 -28.42 -5.41
N ALA A 386 -3.77 -28.87 -4.50
CA ALA A 386 -4.16 -29.18 -3.12
C ALA A 386 -4.25 -27.94 -2.22
N SER A 387 -3.53 -26.88 -2.57
CA SER A 387 -3.61 -25.58 -1.92
C SER A 387 -4.07 -24.51 -2.93
N PRO A 388 -4.94 -23.57 -2.53
CA PRO A 388 -5.30 -22.46 -3.39
C PRO A 388 -4.07 -21.56 -3.63
N PRO A 389 -3.97 -20.87 -4.78
CA PRO A 389 -2.89 -19.91 -5.02
C PRO A 389 -2.85 -18.82 -3.95
N VAL A 390 -4.02 -18.28 -3.58
CA VAL A 390 -4.19 -17.33 -2.47
C VAL A 390 -5.33 -17.82 -1.61
N ASN A 391 -5.14 -17.84 -0.29
CA ASN A 391 -6.23 -18.15 0.63
C ASN A 391 -7.28 -17.01 0.61
N PRO A 392 -8.53 -17.25 0.17
CA PRO A 392 -9.57 -16.22 0.05
C PRO A 392 -10.04 -15.60 1.38
N LEU A 393 -9.74 -16.23 2.52
CA LEU A 393 -10.14 -15.77 3.85
C LEU A 393 -9.10 -14.83 4.46
N CYS A 394 -7.82 -15.19 4.35
CA CYS A 394 -6.73 -14.32 4.78
C CYS A 394 -5.44 -14.62 4.02
N GLU A 395 -4.82 -13.59 3.43
CA GLU A 395 -3.60 -13.75 2.65
C GLU A 395 -2.46 -14.36 3.49
N THR A 396 -2.42 -14.13 4.83
CA THR A 396 -1.45 -14.69 5.82
C THR A 396 -1.50 -16.18 6.04
N PHE A 397 -2.57 -16.83 5.61
CA PHE A 397 -2.69 -18.28 5.68
C PHE A 397 -2.47 -18.93 4.31
N THR A 398 -1.92 -18.20 3.34
CA THR A 398 -1.60 -18.77 2.02
C THR A 398 -0.38 -19.68 2.11
N HIS A 399 -0.61 -20.98 1.93
CA HIS A 399 0.43 -22.00 1.86
C HIS A 399 0.94 -22.21 0.41
N TRP A 400 2.18 -22.67 0.26
CA TRP A 400 2.78 -22.97 -1.04
C TRP A 400 3.03 -24.48 -1.16
N ASP A 401 2.30 -25.12 -2.07
CA ASP A 401 2.48 -26.53 -2.37
C ASP A 401 3.52 -26.71 -3.47
N PHE A 402 4.70 -27.19 -3.06
CA PHE A 402 5.86 -27.29 -3.94
C PHE A 402 5.81 -28.57 -4.78
N THR A 403 5.56 -28.40 -6.08
CA THR A 403 5.31 -29.49 -7.03
C THR A 403 6.35 -29.54 -8.15
N LEU A 404 6.72 -30.75 -8.58
CA LEU A 404 7.50 -30.99 -9.80
C LEU A 404 6.56 -31.08 -11.01
N PHE A 405 6.58 -30.05 -11.87
CA PHE A 405 5.69 -29.98 -13.02
C PHE A 405 6.36 -30.48 -14.30
N GLN A 406 5.56 -31.21 -15.09
CA GLN A 406 5.85 -31.50 -16.49
C GLN A 406 4.67 -31.08 -17.35
N LEU A 407 4.82 -29.96 -18.04
CA LEU A 407 3.77 -29.41 -18.91
C LEU A 407 4.05 -29.78 -20.38
N THR A 408 3.11 -30.44 -21.03
CA THR A 408 3.15 -30.73 -22.46
C THR A 408 2.04 -29.96 -23.16
N VAL A 409 2.41 -28.98 -23.99
CA VAL A 409 1.48 -28.24 -24.84
C VAL A 409 1.40 -28.94 -26.20
N VAL A 410 0.21 -29.39 -26.56
CA VAL A 410 -0.09 -30.15 -27.78
C VAL A 410 -0.51 -29.20 -28.89
N SER A 411 0.16 -29.27 -30.04
CA SER A 411 -0.20 -28.56 -31.28
C SER A 411 -0.62 -27.09 -31.04
N PRO A 412 0.25 -26.27 -30.41
CA PRO A 412 -0.10 -24.89 -30.08
C PRO A 412 -0.48 -24.10 -31.34
N SER A 413 -1.58 -23.34 -31.29
CA SER A 413 -2.01 -22.48 -32.40
C SER A 413 -1.14 -21.23 -32.54
N GLN A 414 -0.45 -20.84 -31.47
CA GLN A 414 0.42 -19.66 -31.42
C GLN A 414 1.88 -20.01 -31.75
N CYS A 415 2.59 -19.05 -32.36
CA CYS A 415 3.99 -19.23 -32.78
C CYS A 415 4.98 -19.39 -31.62
N CYS A 416 4.68 -18.78 -30.47
CA CYS A 416 5.53 -18.82 -29.29
C CYS A 416 4.78 -19.47 -28.13
N VAL A 417 5.45 -20.39 -27.43
CA VAL A 417 4.98 -21.01 -26.18
C VAL A 417 6.12 -20.94 -25.16
N VAL A 418 5.80 -20.47 -23.96
CA VAL A 418 6.74 -20.21 -22.88
C VAL A 418 6.12 -20.63 -21.55
N SER A 419 6.93 -21.25 -20.69
CA SER A 419 6.59 -21.66 -19.34
C SER A 419 7.88 -21.76 -18.51
N GLN A 420 7.74 -21.98 -17.20
CA GLN A 420 8.85 -22.18 -16.26
C GLN A 420 9.67 -23.44 -16.61
N GLY A 421 10.93 -23.46 -16.21
CA GLY A 421 11.80 -24.63 -16.35
C GLY A 421 12.48 -24.80 -17.71
N ARG A 422 12.92 -26.02 -18.01
CA ARG A 422 13.58 -26.39 -19.27
C ARG A 422 12.56 -26.66 -20.36
N CYS A 423 12.77 -26.11 -21.56
CA CYS A 423 11.91 -26.34 -22.72
C CYS A 423 12.58 -27.33 -23.69
N ASP A 424 11.85 -28.39 -24.06
CA ASP A 424 12.22 -29.33 -25.12
C ASP A 424 11.08 -29.34 -26.18
N ARG A 425 11.40 -28.89 -27.40
CA ARG A 425 10.46 -28.90 -28.54
C ARG A 425 10.62 -30.21 -29.32
N ARG A 426 9.53 -30.97 -29.49
CA ARG A 426 9.52 -32.26 -30.20
C ARG A 426 8.36 -32.31 -31.19
N GLY A 427 8.62 -31.97 -32.45
CA GLY A 427 7.59 -31.94 -33.50
C GLY A 427 6.41 -31.05 -33.10
N ASP A 428 5.22 -31.64 -33.01
CA ASP A 428 3.97 -30.95 -32.68
C ASP A 428 3.75 -30.70 -31.18
N PHE A 429 4.69 -31.10 -30.31
CA PHE A 429 4.58 -30.93 -28.86
C PHE A 429 5.70 -30.06 -28.31
N VAL A 430 5.36 -29.18 -27.37
CA VAL A 430 6.32 -28.42 -26.57
C VAL A 430 6.24 -28.88 -25.13
N CYS A 431 7.34 -29.46 -24.62
CA CYS A 431 7.41 -29.95 -23.25
C CYS A 431 8.23 -28.99 -22.38
N PHE A 432 7.75 -28.73 -21.18
CA PHE A 432 8.43 -27.97 -20.14
C PHE A 432 8.58 -28.83 -18.89
N SER A 433 9.77 -28.84 -18.32
CA SER A 433 10.07 -29.51 -17.05
C SER A 433 10.58 -28.47 -16.06
N SER A 434 9.77 -28.19 -15.04
CA SER A 434 10.14 -27.25 -13.98
C SER A 434 11.05 -27.94 -12.95
N CYS A 435 11.77 -27.15 -12.16
CA CYS A 435 12.18 -27.64 -10.85
C CYS A 435 10.98 -27.59 -9.89
N LEU A 436 11.19 -28.02 -8.65
CA LEU A 436 10.17 -27.93 -7.60
C LEU A 436 9.67 -26.48 -7.52
N SER A 437 8.37 -26.24 -7.66
CA SER A 437 7.79 -24.89 -7.81
C SER A 437 6.39 -24.81 -7.16
N PRO A 438 6.00 -23.67 -6.55
CA PRO A 438 4.66 -23.48 -5.99
C PRO A 438 3.53 -23.48 -7.04
N GLY A 439 3.86 -23.34 -8.33
CA GLY A 439 2.88 -23.37 -9.40
C GLY A 439 3.53 -23.24 -10.78
N ILE A 440 2.76 -23.55 -11.83
CA ILE A 440 3.17 -23.43 -13.22
C ILE A 440 2.24 -22.50 -14.02
N SER A 441 2.83 -21.70 -14.89
CA SER A 441 2.19 -20.74 -15.78
C SER A 441 2.50 -21.10 -17.22
N VAL A 442 1.57 -20.83 -18.13
CA VAL A 442 1.79 -20.98 -19.57
C VAL A 442 1.40 -19.70 -20.28
N TYR A 443 2.31 -19.25 -21.13
CA TYR A 443 2.11 -18.14 -22.04
C TYR A 443 2.33 -18.62 -23.46
N ALA A 444 1.33 -18.44 -24.34
CA ALA A 444 1.49 -18.62 -25.76
C ALA A 444 0.89 -17.44 -26.52
N ALA A 445 1.64 -16.86 -27.44
CA ALA A 445 1.20 -15.71 -28.22
C ALA A 445 1.98 -15.59 -29.54
N ASN A 446 1.43 -14.84 -30.49
CA ASN A 446 2.08 -14.51 -31.75
C ASN A 446 3.00 -13.27 -31.59
N VAL A 447 4.08 -13.42 -30.81
CA VAL A 447 5.01 -12.33 -30.46
C VAL A 447 6.45 -12.65 -30.86
N ASP A 448 7.28 -11.61 -30.99
CA ASP A 448 8.72 -11.74 -31.21
C ASP A 448 9.47 -12.05 -29.91
N SER A 449 10.61 -12.72 -30.01
CA SER A 449 11.49 -13.01 -28.86
C SER A 449 12.85 -12.32 -28.97
N TYR A 450 13.34 -11.77 -27.87
CA TYR A 450 14.62 -11.07 -27.78
C TYR A 450 15.37 -11.48 -26.50
N SER A 451 16.65 -11.86 -26.61
CA SER A 451 17.46 -12.23 -25.44
C SER A 451 18.49 -11.14 -25.10
N LEU A 452 18.51 -10.72 -23.83
CA LEU A 452 19.45 -9.75 -23.27
C LEU A 452 20.38 -10.46 -22.29
N PRO A 453 21.72 -10.39 -22.45
CA PRO A 453 22.65 -10.98 -21.50
C PRO A 453 22.73 -10.10 -20.25
N LEU A 454 22.30 -10.61 -19.09
CA LEU A 454 22.41 -9.88 -17.81
C LEU A 454 23.76 -10.13 -17.12
N HIS A 455 24.28 -11.36 -17.24
CA HIS A 455 25.57 -11.80 -16.71
C HIS A 455 26.20 -12.85 -17.65
N GLN A 456 27.40 -13.35 -17.34
CA GLN A 456 28.09 -14.38 -18.13
C GLN A 456 27.25 -15.66 -18.34
N THR A 457 26.44 -16.05 -17.35
CA THR A 457 25.61 -17.27 -17.34
C THR A 457 24.12 -16.99 -17.15
N LEU A 458 23.72 -15.71 -17.08
CA LEU A 458 22.34 -15.27 -16.90
C LEU A 458 21.87 -14.45 -18.10
N LYS A 459 20.72 -14.83 -18.66
CA LYS A 459 20.05 -14.07 -19.72
C LYS A 459 18.59 -13.77 -19.39
N LEU A 460 18.09 -12.67 -19.94
CA LEU A 460 16.70 -12.27 -19.92
C LEU A 460 16.10 -12.52 -21.31
N ASP A 461 15.15 -13.45 -21.42
CA ASP A 461 14.41 -13.73 -22.64
C ASP A 461 13.08 -12.94 -22.61
N CYS A 462 12.97 -11.90 -23.42
CA CYS A 462 11.78 -11.06 -23.56
C CYS A 462 10.91 -11.53 -24.73
N TYR A 463 9.63 -11.79 -24.48
CA TYR A 463 8.61 -12.13 -25.48
C TYR A 463 7.62 -10.98 -25.56
N VAL A 464 7.73 -10.17 -26.62
CA VAL A 464 7.12 -8.85 -26.74
C VAL A 464 6.60 -8.65 -28.17
N GLY A 465 5.44 -8.02 -28.30
CA GLY A 465 4.78 -7.64 -29.54
C GLY A 465 5.45 -6.45 -30.23
N GLU A 466 4.66 -5.51 -30.77
CA GLU A 466 5.20 -4.42 -31.60
C GLU A 466 6.19 -3.51 -30.87
N TRP A 467 5.97 -3.26 -29.57
CA TRP A 467 6.90 -2.53 -28.70
C TRP A 467 8.28 -3.21 -28.65
N GLY A 468 8.33 -4.53 -28.76
CA GLY A 468 9.56 -5.31 -28.82
C GLY A 468 10.52 -4.89 -29.92
N LYS A 469 10.01 -4.36 -31.05
CA LYS A 469 10.85 -3.81 -32.12
C LYS A 469 11.60 -2.55 -31.68
N ILE A 470 11.01 -1.76 -30.79
CA ILE A 470 11.66 -0.58 -30.18
C ILE A 470 12.73 -1.04 -29.20
N LEU A 471 12.41 -1.99 -28.31
CA LEU A 471 13.40 -2.59 -27.39
C LEU A 471 14.56 -3.22 -28.16
N LYS A 472 14.30 -3.96 -29.24
CA LYS A 472 15.33 -4.55 -30.11
C LYS A 472 16.23 -3.48 -30.72
N LYS A 473 15.67 -2.36 -31.19
CA LYS A 473 16.47 -1.24 -31.72
C LYS A 473 17.34 -0.60 -30.63
N CYS A 474 16.80 -0.44 -29.43
CA CYS A 474 17.55 0.12 -28.29
C CYS A 474 18.65 -0.83 -27.80
N PHE A 475 18.35 -2.12 -27.67
CA PHE A 475 19.25 -3.07 -27.03
C PHE A 475 20.12 -3.89 -27.98
N GLY A 476 19.81 -3.92 -29.28
CA GLY A 476 20.55 -4.69 -30.27
C GLY A 476 22.01 -4.25 -30.45
N LYS A 477 22.37 -3.07 -29.91
CA LYS A 477 23.72 -2.48 -29.98
C LYS A 477 24.49 -2.52 -28.66
N VAL A 478 23.94 -3.13 -27.60
CA VAL A 478 24.54 -3.08 -26.26
C VAL A 478 25.75 -4.01 -26.17
N ASN A 479 26.87 -3.48 -25.69
CA ASN A 479 28.06 -4.30 -25.43
C ASN A 479 27.86 -5.17 -24.16
N ARG A 480 28.01 -6.49 -24.30
CA ARG A 480 27.84 -7.47 -23.21
C ARG A 480 28.71 -7.19 -22.00
N SER A 481 29.98 -6.80 -22.21
CA SER A 481 30.91 -6.57 -21.10
C SER A 481 30.58 -5.31 -20.32
N ALA A 482 30.20 -4.23 -21.03
CA ALA A 482 29.78 -2.97 -20.40
C ALA A 482 28.49 -3.14 -19.59
N PHE A 483 27.50 -3.86 -20.13
CA PHE A 483 26.24 -4.10 -19.46
C PHE A 483 26.37 -5.06 -18.27
N SER A 484 27.18 -6.12 -18.39
CA SER A 484 27.48 -7.02 -17.26
C SER A 484 28.14 -6.26 -16.10
N ARG A 485 29.05 -5.31 -16.40
CA ARG A 485 29.67 -4.46 -15.39
C ARG A 485 28.67 -3.53 -14.71
N TYR A 486 27.76 -2.93 -15.47
CA TYR A 486 26.64 -2.14 -14.92
C TYR A 486 25.76 -2.96 -13.98
N MET A 487 25.41 -4.19 -14.35
CA MET A 487 24.63 -5.09 -13.50
C MET A 487 25.37 -5.48 -12.22
N GLN A 488 26.70 -5.62 -12.27
CA GLN A 488 27.51 -5.90 -11.09
C GLN A 488 27.62 -4.70 -10.13
N GLU A 489 27.94 -3.51 -10.64
CA GLU A 489 28.21 -2.33 -9.80
C GLU A 489 26.93 -1.60 -9.33
N ASP A 490 25.97 -1.35 -10.24
CA ASP A 490 24.75 -0.58 -9.96
C ASP A 490 23.50 -1.47 -9.88
N GLY A 491 23.50 -2.61 -10.56
CA GLY A 491 22.40 -3.58 -10.51
C GLY A 491 22.16 -4.09 -9.09
N MET A 492 23.21 -4.54 -8.39
CA MET A 492 23.15 -4.99 -6.98
C MET A 492 22.45 -3.98 -6.06
N ARG A 493 22.85 -2.70 -6.13
CA ARG A 493 22.26 -1.61 -5.32
C ARG A 493 20.76 -1.40 -5.58
N ARG A 494 20.27 -1.79 -6.76
CA ARG A 494 18.90 -1.50 -7.22
C ARG A 494 17.98 -2.72 -7.18
N ILE A 495 18.50 -3.92 -7.43
CA ILE A 495 17.76 -5.19 -7.33
C ILE A 495 17.80 -5.80 -5.93
N GLY A 496 18.75 -5.37 -5.09
CA GLY A 496 18.86 -5.81 -3.70
C GLY A 496 19.48 -7.21 -3.51
N TYR A 497 20.21 -7.72 -4.52
CA TYR A 497 20.79 -9.06 -4.46
C TYR A 497 22.19 -9.12 -5.08
N ASP A 498 23.05 -9.98 -4.52
CA ASP A 498 24.43 -10.16 -4.98
C ASP A 498 24.46 -10.86 -6.35
N PRO A 499 25.10 -10.25 -7.38
CA PRO A 499 25.31 -10.86 -8.68
C PRO A 499 26.09 -12.17 -8.66
N ASP A 500 26.78 -12.56 -7.59
CA ASP A 500 27.43 -13.88 -7.53
C ASP A 500 26.50 -14.98 -6.98
N ASP A 501 25.43 -14.59 -6.27
CA ASP A 501 24.47 -15.50 -5.65
C ASP A 501 23.25 -15.83 -6.53
N TYR A 502 23.10 -15.28 -7.74
CA TYR A 502 21.93 -15.55 -8.61
C TYR A 502 21.74 -17.05 -8.89
N LYS A 503 22.79 -17.87 -8.79
CA LYS A 503 22.72 -19.32 -8.96
C LYS A 503 21.88 -19.99 -7.87
N ALA A 504 21.85 -19.42 -6.65
CA ALA A 504 21.01 -19.90 -5.56
C ALA A 504 19.53 -19.57 -5.83
N VAL A 505 19.26 -18.43 -6.46
CA VAL A 505 17.93 -17.84 -6.68
C VAL A 505 17.24 -18.34 -7.95
N LEU A 506 18.00 -18.63 -9.00
CA LEU A 506 17.42 -19.02 -10.28
C LEU A 506 17.01 -20.49 -10.22
N TRP A 507 15.71 -20.71 -10.45
CA TRP A 507 14.99 -21.98 -10.48
C TRP A 507 15.44 -22.89 -11.66
N ASN A 508 16.76 -23.01 -11.89
CA ASN A 508 17.38 -23.76 -12.96
C ASN A 508 18.61 -24.55 -12.47
N GLU A 509 18.62 -25.86 -12.66
CA GLU A 509 19.65 -26.78 -12.18
C GLU A 509 20.84 -26.93 -13.15
N THR A 510 20.75 -26.44 -14.39
CA THR A 510 21.73 -26.74 -15.45
C THR A 510 22.82 -25.67 -15.67
N GLY A 511 22.95 -24.70 -14.76
CA GLY A 511 24.03 -23.69 -14.76
C GLY A 511 23.90 -22.52 -15.76
N ASN A 512 23.05 -22.62 -16.79
CA ASN A 512 22.71 -21.52 -17.71
C ASN A 512 21.35 -20.92 -17.36
N ALA A 513 21.33 -19.97 -16.44
CA ALA A 513 20.09 -19.48 -15.88
C ALA A 513 19.40 -18.48 -16.82
N ARG A 514 18.07 -18.57 -16.91
CA ARG A 514 17.24 -17.67 -17.74
C ARG A 514 16.12 -17.09 -16.91
N VAL A 515 15.85 -15.81 -17.10
CA VAL A 515 14.63 -15.14 -16.64
C VAL A 515 13.79 -14.82 -17.86
N VAL A 516 12.50 -15.06 -17.78
CA VAL A 516 11.56 -14.80 -18.87
C VAL A 516 10.77 -13.53 -18.55
N CYS A 517 10.67 -12.63 -19.53
CA CYS A 517 9.75 -11.49 -19.51
C CYS A 517 8.70 -11.71 -20.60
N VAL A 518 7.42 -11.72 -20.25
CA VAL A 518 6.33 -11.83 -21.24
C VAL A 518 5.47 -10.57 -21.24
N GLU A 519 5.15 -10.07 -22.43
CA GLU A 519 4.19 -8.99 -22.60
C GLU A 519 2.76 -9.49 -22.44
N THR A 520 1.97 -8.81 -21.62
CA THR A 520 0.57 -9.15 -21.32
C THR A 520 -0.38 -8.03 -21.72
N PRO A 521 -1.65 -8.36 -22.03
CA PRO A 521 -2.68 -7.35 -22.25
C PRO A 521 -2.76 -6.35 -21.10
N VAL A 522 -3.10 -5.08 -21.38
CA VAL A 522 -3.21 -4.05 -20.34
C VAL A 522 -4.26 -4.38 -19.27
N SER A 523 -5.27 -5.19 -19.61
CA SER A 523 -6.30 -5.68 -18.69
C SER A 523 -5.85 -6.88 -17.84
N PHE A 524 -4.67 -7.45 -18.09
CA PHE A 524 -4.06 -8.46 -17.22
C PHE A 524 -3.56 -7.80 -15.94
N VAL A 525 -4.47 -7.69 -14.97
CA VAL A 525 -4.23 -7.06 -13.68
C VAL A 525 -4.69 -7.98 -12.55
N PRO A 526 -4.15 -9.22 -12.45
CA PRO A 526 -4.30 -9.97 -11.21
C PRO A 526 -3.70 -9.17 -10.05
N SER A 527 -4.31 -9.27 -8.88
CA SER A 527 -3.78 -8.63 -7.69
C SER A 527 -2.49 -9.31 -7.28
N GLY A 528 -1.41 -8.53 -7.11
CA GLY A 528 -0.26 -9.01 -6.36
C GLY A 528 -0.67 -9.29 -4.92
N TYR A 529 0.05 -10.17 -4.23
CA TYR A 529 -0.10 -10.30 -2.79
C TYR A 529 0.27 -8.96 -2.17
N ARG A 530 -0.38 -8.55 -1.07
CA ARG A 530 0.03 -7.33 -0.36
C ARG A 530 1.40 -7.49 0.33
N LYS A 531 2.02 -8.67 0.18
CA LYS A 531 3.25 -9.10 0.83
C LYS A 531 4.39 -9.23 -0.16
N GLU A 532 5.48 -8.54 0.12
CA GLU A 532 6.71 -8.79 -0.63
C GLU A 532 7.35 -10.11 -0.18
N PRO A 533 7.94 -10.88 -1.11
CA PRO A 533 8.27 -10.56 -2.50
C PRO A 533 7.25 -11.10 -3.50
N ILE A 534 6.07 -11.54 -3.06
CA ILE A 534 5.21 -12.38 -3.89
C ILE A 534 4.25 -11.48 -4.66
N ASP A 535 4.28 -11.57 -5.99
CA ASP A 535 3.33 -10.91 -6.87
C ASP A 535 2.79 -11.98 -7.84
N VAL A 536 1.48 -12.02 -8.10
CA VAL A 536 0.91 -12.93 -9.11
C VAL A 536 1.45 -12.61 -10.51
N LYS A 537 1.97 -11.40 -10.73
CA LYS A 537 2.71 -11.02 -11.95
C LYS A 537 4.18 -11.46 -11.94
N VAL A 538 4.62 -12.22 -10.95
CA VAL A 538 5.97 -12.76 -10.87
C VAL A 538 5.93 -14.21 -10.42
N GLU A 539 6.41 -15.07 -11.29
CA GLU A 539 6.49 -16.51 -11.11
C GLU A 539 7.95 -16.94 -11.05
N PRO A 540 8.26 -18.13 -10.51
CA PRO A 540 9.60 -18.71 -10.52
C PRO A 540 10.29 -18.64 -11.90
N GLY A 541 11.24 -17.72 -12.04
CA GLY A 541 12.01 -17.50 -13.27
C GLY A 541 11.26 -16.75 -14.40
N MET A 542 10.10 -16.15 -14.13
CA MET A 542 9.30 -15.44 -15.13
C MET A 542 8.55 -14.24 -14.53
N PHE A 543 8.42 -13.14 -15.27
CA PHE A 543 7.56 -12.02 -14.88
C PHE A 543 6.73 -11.48 -16.04
N PHE A 544 5.58 -10.90 -15.70
CA PHE A 544 4.59 -10.40 -16.65
C PHE A 544 4.63 -8.88 -16.72
N CYS A 545 4.85 -8.35 -17.93
CA CYS A 545 4.95 -6.91 -18.18
C CYS A 545 3.74 -6.44 -19.03
N PRO A 546 3.02 -5.39 -18.63
CA PRO A 546 1.89 -4.88 -19.41
C PRO A 546 2.35 -4.30 -20.74
N GLU A 547 1.50 -4.42 -21.75
CA GLU A 547 1.80 -3.97 -23.12
C GLU A 547 2.21 -2.49 -23.16
N TYR A 548 3.21 -2.18 -23.99
CA TYR A 548 3.81 -0.84 -24.10
C TYR A 548 4.33 -0.24 -22.77
N MET A 549 4.43 -1.03 -21.69
CA MET A 549 4.62 -0.53 -20.33
C MET A 549 3.61 0.58 -19.97
N PHE A 550 2.34 0.38 -20.34
CA PHE A 550 1.25 1.37 -20.33
C PHE A 550 1.15 2.28 -19.09
N PHE A 551 1.63 1.84 -17.93
CA PHE A 551 1.61 2.61 -16.69
C PHE A 551 2.68 3.71 -16.59
N GLN A 552 3.47 4.00 -17.64
CA GLN A 552 4.51 5.04 -17.54
C GLN A 552 4.78 5.88 -18.80
N SER A 553 4.94 7.19 -18.59
CA SER A 553 5.35 8.14 -19.63
C SER A 553 6.86 8.10 -19.87
N TYR A 554 7.30 7.30 -20.85
CA TYR A 554 8.70 7.31 -21.27
C TYR A 554 9.02 8.49 -22.20
N TYR A 555 10.13 9.17 -21.94
CA TYR A 555 10.83 10.07 -22.87
C TYR A 555 11.97 9.29 -23.52
N THR A 556 11.75 8.68 -24.69
CA THR A 556 12.77 7.85 -25.35
C THR A 556 13.82 8.66 -26.09
N GLY A 557 13.80 10.00 -25.99
CA GLY A 557 14.80 10.88 -26.61
C GLY A 557 16.25 10.54 -26.23
N SER A 558 16.46 9.82 -25.10
CA SER A 558 17.77 9.36 -24.64
C SER A 558 18.18 7.95 -25.10
N LEU A 559 17.33 7.20 -25.82
CA LEU A 559 17.56 5.78 -26.15
C LEU A 559 18.09 5.50 -27.57
N SER A 560 18.43 6.53 -28.34
CA SER A 560 18.86 6.41 -29.75
C SER A 560 20.39 6.36 -29.96
N GLY A 561 21.20 6.29 -28.89
CA GLY A 561 22.66 6.27 -28.94
C GLY A 561 23.31 4.89 -29.14
N ASP A 562 24.60 4.86 -29.49
CA ASP A 562 25.43 3.65 -29.51
C ASP A 562 25.97 3.38 -28.09
N PHE A 563 25.43 2.37 -27.37
CA PHE A 563 25.80 2.08 -25.98
C PHE A 563 27.07 1.22 -25.86
N ARG A 564 28.25 1.86 -25.86
CA ARG A 564 29.55 1.15 -25.89
C ARG A 564 30.30 1.16 -24.56
N ILE A 565 30.11 2.17 -23.72
CA ILE A 565 30.79 2.32 -22.42
C ILE A 565 29.79 2.31 -21.25
N TYR A 566 30.32 2.20 -20.03
CA TYR A 566 29.52 2.13 -18.80
C TYR A 566 28.56 3.32 -18.64
N ASP A 567 29.03 4.54 -18.88
CA ASP A 567 28.23 5.76 -18.66
C ASP A 567 27.03 5.85 -19.62
N ASP A 568 27.21 5.44 -20.87
CA ASP A 568 26.11 5.33 -21.85
C ASP A 568 25.04 4.34 -21.37
N CYS A 569 25.48 3.22 -20.79
CA CYS A 569 24.59 2.22 -20.22
C CYS A 569 23.89 2.78 -18.98
N ASN A 570 24.59 3.44 -18.07
CA ASN A 570 23.97 4.00 -16.87
C ASN A 570 22.92 5.07 -17.21
N GLN A 571 23.20 5.97 -18.15
CA GLN A 571 22.24 7.01 -18.56
C GLN A 571 20.99 6.43 -19.25
N ALA A 572 21.15 5.45 -20.14
CA ALA A 572 20.04 4.87 -20.89
C ALA A 572 19.21 3.88 -20.06
N PHE A 573 19.88 3.08 -19.23
CA PHE A 573 19.25 1.99 -18.51
C PHE A 573 18.81 2.37 -17.12
N ARG A 574 19.30 3.46 -16.50
CA ARG A 574 18.87 3.80 -15.14
C ARG A 574 17.35 3.90 -15.02
N ASP A 575 16.72 4.64 -15.91
CA ASP A 575 15.28 4.87 -15.81
C ASP A 575 14.51 3.63 -16.29
N LEU A 576 14.91 3.01 -17.41
CA LEU A 576 14.28 1.80 -17.92
C LEU A 576 14.37 0.61 -16.97
N PHE A 577 15.54 0.41 -16.36
CA PHE A 577 15.80 -0.66 -15.40
C PHE A 577 15.05 -0.43 -14.10
N MET A 578 15.04 0.79 -13.57
CA MET A 578 14.24 1.12 -12.39
C MET A 578 12.74 0.90 -12.63
N ASN A 579 12.26 1.21 -13.84
CA ASN A 579 10.86 1.05 -14.20
C ASN A 579 10.47 -0.41 -14.47
N MET A 580 11.36 -1.19 -15.08
CA MET A 580 11.12 -2.61 -15.36
C MET A 580 11.28 -3.47 -14.10
N PHE A 581 12.32 -3.24 -13.30
CA PHE A 581 12.69 -4.10 -12.18
C PHE A 581 12.34 -3.56 -10.80
N VAL A 582 12.40 -2.25 -10.53
CA VAL A 582 12.41 -1.76 -9.13
C VAL A 582 11.06 -1.19 -8.68
N SER A 583 10.49 -0.25 -9.43
CA SER A 583 9.20 0.35 -9.08
C SER A 583 8.62 1.14 -10.25
N MET A 584 7.40 0.80 -10.65
CA MET A 584 6.59 1.67 -11.50
C MET A 584 6.03 2.82 -10.65
N LYS A 585 6.78 3.92 -10.54
CA LYS A 585 6.24 5.17 -9.98
C LYS A 585 5.21 5.75 -10.95
N MET A 586 3.93 5.56 -10.64
CA MET A 586 2.84 6.17 -11.42
C MET A 586 2.70 7.66 -11.11
N ARG A 587 2.72 8.48 -12.17
CA ARG A 587 2.09 9.80 -12.16
C ARG A 587 0.67 9.59 -12.67
N GLY A 588 -0.33 10.18 -12.01
CA GLY A 588 -1.70 10.12 -12.53
C GLY A 588 -1.73 10.69 -13.96
N SER A 589 -2.27 9.92 -14.91
CA SER A 589 -2.35 10.33 -16.32
C SER A 589 -3.57 11.19 -16.63
N HIS A 590 -4.29 11.62 -15.59
CA HIS A 590 -5.47 12.44 -15.76
C HIS A 590 -5.10 13.77 -16.45
N PRO A 591 -5.76 14.13 -17.57
CA PRO A 591 -5.34 15.28 -18.40
C PRO A 591 -5.57 16.64 -17.73
N LEU A 592 -6.28 16.69 -16.59
CA LEU A 592 -6.58 17.91 -15.84
C LEU A 592 -5.83 17.95 -14.50
N PRO A 593 -5.24 19.11 -14.14
CA PRO A 593 -4.39 19.26 -12.96
C PRO A 593 -5.18 19.13 -11.65
N GLY A 594 -4.59 18.49 -10.64
CA GLY A 594 -5.18 18.30 -9.30
C GLY A 594 -5.97 16.98 -9.13
N LEU A 595 -6.30 16.32 -10.24
CA LEU A 595 -6.86 14.97 -10.30
C LEU A 595 -5.82 13.88 -10.59
N ASP A 596 -4.60 14.30 -10.91
CA ASP A 596 -3.39 13.49 -11.10
C ASP A 596 -2.77 13.01 -9.78
N LYS A 597 -3.51 13.08 -8.65
CA LYS A 597 -3.03 12.74 -7.31
C LYS A 597 -2.28 11.41 -7.36
N ARG A 598 -1.06 11.41 -6.80
CA ARG A 598 -0.25 10.20 -6.64
C ARG A 598 -0.98 9.23 -5.73
N VAL A 599 -1.55 8.19 -6.33
CA VAL A 599 -1.84 6.97 -5.57
C VAL A 599 -0.49 6.29 -5.39
N LEU A 600 -0.06 6.10 -4.14
CA LEU A 600 1.03 5.13 -3.90
C LEU A 600 0.48 3.80 -4.43
N PRO A 601 1.10 3.19 -5.44
CA PRO A 601 0.57 1.95 -5.99
C PRO A 601 0.53 0.91 -4.87
N VAL A 602 -0.65 0.34 -4.63
CA VAL A 602 -0.82 -0.82 -3.74
C VAL A 602 -0.12 -2.04 -4.34
N VAL A 603 0.18 -2.04 -5.65
CA VAL A 603 0.80 -3.16 -6.34
C VAL A 603 2.21 -2.79 -6.80
N ARG A 604 3.20 -3.31 -6.06
CA ARG A 604 4.62 -3.28 -6.43
C ARG A 604 4.86 -4.29 -7.56
N HIS A 605 4.53 -3.94 -8.81
CA HIS A 605 5.09 -4.67 -9.96
C HIS A 605 6.58 -4.35 -10.06
N ALA A 606 7.35 -5.06 -9.26
CA ALA A 606 8.79 -4.92 -9.21
C ALA A 606 9.35 -6.23 -9.75
N ALA A 607 9.72 -6.27 -11.03
CA ALA A 607 10.26 -7.49 -11.62
C ALA A 607 11.55 -7.95 -10.93
N ASN A 608 12.18 -7.12 -10.08
CA ASN A 608 13.27 -7.52 -9.19
C ASN A 608 12.85 -8.62 -8.20
N THR A 609 11.55 -8.74 -7.88
CA THR A 609 11.03 -9.81 -7.02
C THR A 609 11.25 -11.20 -7.59
N VAL A 610 11.43 -11.33 -8.92
CA VAL A 610 11.81 -12.61 -9.54
C VAL A 610 13.14 -13.14 -8.99
N PHE A 611 14.01 -12.24 -8.52
CA PHE A 611 15.28 -12.54 -7.88
C PHE A 611 15.18 -12.67 -6.35
N MET A 612 13.99 -12.50 -5.78
CA MET A 612 13.74 -12.56 -4.34
C MET A 612 12.76 -13.66 -3.94
N LEU A 613 12.20 -14.39 -4.91
CA LEU A 613 11.27 -15.50 -4.64
C LEU A 613 11.97 -16.62 -3.84
N PRO A 614 11.43 -17.02 -2.68
CA PRO A 614 12.03 -18.08 -1.88
C PRO A 614 11.85 -19.45 -2.53
N ARG A 615 12.89 -20.29 -2.49
CA ARG A 615 12.86 -21.67 -3.04
C ARG A 615 12.30 -22.71 -2.08
N GLY A 616 12.16 -22.34 -0.82
CA GLY A 616 11.50 -23.15 0.20
C GLY A 616 10.70 -22.25 1.14
N ARG A 617 9.71 -22.85 1.82
CA ARG A 617 8.86 -22.11 2.77
C ARG A 617 8.58 -22.97 3.98
N VAL A 618 8.61 -22.34 5.14
CA VAL A 618 8.32 -23.02 6.40
C VAL A 618 6.81 -23.19 6.56
N TYR A 619 6.40 -24.38 6.97
CA TYR A 619 5.01 -24.73 7.25
C TYR A 619 4.85 -25.21 8.69
N SER A 620 3.79 -24.76 9.34
CA SER A 620 3.36 -25.22 10.67
C SER A 620 1.85 -25.43 10.65
N GLU A 621 1.42 -26.59 11.12
CA GLU A 621 0.00 -26.90 11.34
C GLU A 621 -0.57 -26.08 12.51
N LYS A 622 0.23 -25.90 13.58
CA LYS A 622 -0.18 -25.16 14.78
C LYS A 622 -0.19 -23.64 14.57
N TYR A 623 0.74 -23.12 13.76
CA TYR A 623 0.94 -21.68 13.54
C TYR A 623 1.01 -21.34 12.04
N PRO A 624 -0.12 -21.21 11.34
CA PRO A 624 -0.18 -21.14 9.87
C PRO A 624 0.56 -19.94 9.27
N PHE A 625 0.61 -18.83 10.00
CA PHE A 625 1.32 -17.60 9.63
C PHE A 625 2.84 -17.66 9.86
N MET A 626 3.37 -18.73 10.47
CA MET A 626 4.79 -18.78 10.88
C MET A 626 5.75 -18.79 9.70
N GLY A 627 5.35 -19.35 8.56
CA GLY A 627 6.12 -19.25 7.31
C GLY A 627 6.35 -17.79 6.88
N ASP A 628 5.32 -16.96 6.98
CA ASP A 628 5.41 -15.52 6.71
C ASP A 628 6.20 -14.78 7.78
N ALA A 629 5.99 -15.14 9.05
CA ALA A 629 6.72 -14.54 10.17
C ALA A 629 8.23 -14.74 10.04
N LEU A 630 8.70 -15.93 9.67
CA LEU A 630 10.12 -16.22 9.50
C LEU A 630 10.73 -15.51 8.27
N GLU A 631 10.00 -15.42 7.16
CA GLU A 631 10.47 -14.66 5.98
C GLU A 631 10.51 -13.15 6.28
N LEU A 632 9.57 -12.63 7.06
CA LEU A 632 9.62 -11.27 7.59
C LEU A 632 10.84 -11.08 8.50
N LEU A 633 11.11 -11.99 9.45
CA LEU A 633 12.29 -11.93 10.33
C LEU A 633 13.60 -11.82 9.52
N ARG A 634 13.70 -12.54 8.41
CA ARG A 634 14.87 -12.49 7.51
C ARG A 634 15.06 -11.09 6.91
N ARG A 635 13.96 -10.42 6.59
CA ARG A 635 13.91 -9.11 5.93
C ARG A 635 13.92 -7.92 6.88
N VAL A 636 13.61 -8.12 8.16
CA VAL A 636 13.65 -7.04 9.15
C VAL A 636 15.00 -6.37 9.01
N ASP A 637 14.98 -5.08 8.65
CA ASP A 637 16.20 -4.27 8.63
C ASP A 637 16.74 -4.27 10.07
N LYS A 638 17.77 -5.09 10.28
CA LYS A 638 18.42 -5.32 11.58
C LYS A 638 18.99 -4.01 12.15
N GLN A 639 19.07 -2.94 11.35
CA GLN A 639 19.68 -1.66 11.71
C GLN A 639 18.67 -0.54 12.06
N GLN A 640 17.39 -0.63 11.68
CA GLN A 640 16.37 0.38 12.00
C GLN A 640 15.03 -0.24 12.41
N LEU A 641 14.83 -0.40 13.72
CA LEU A 641 13.59 -0.96 14.27
C LEU A 641 12.39 0.00 14.17
N PHE A 642 12.59 1.31 14.29
CA PHE A 642 11.53 2.31 14.28
C PHE A 642 11.95 3.57 13.52
N SER A 643 11.11 4.06 12.61
CA SER A 643 11.22 5.41 12.07
C SER A 643 10.85 6.45 13.13
N VAL A 644 11.25 7.72 12.94
CA VAL A 644 10.82 8.83 13.82
C VAL A 644 9.29 8.94 13.91
N GLU A 645 8.57 8.54 12.84
CA GLU A 645 7.11 8.53 12.79
C GLU A 645 6.50 7.37 13.60
N ASP A 646 7.18 6.22 13.66
CA ASP A 646 6.81 5.08 14.49
C ASP A 646 6.98 5.38 15.98
N ILE A 647 8.10 6.04 16.35
CA ILE A 647 8.40 6.43 17.73
C ILE A 647 7.32 7.37 18.30
N ALA A 648 6.78 8.24 17.45
CA ALA A 648 5.77 9.22 17.84
C ALA A 648 4.32 8.76 17.58
N HIS A 649 4.09 7.57 17.02
CA HIS A 649 2.76 7.01 16.72
C HIS A 649 1.87 7.89 15.81
N VAL A 650 2.47 8.62 14.87
CA VAL A 650 1.74 9.60 14.03
C VAL A 650 1.72 9.18 12.56
N SER A 651 1.05 8.06 12.31
CA SER A 651 0.64 7.62 10.97
C SER A 651 -0.50 8.50 10.42
N LYS A 652 -0.51 8.78 9.12
CA LYS A 652 -1.62 9.49 8.44
C LYS A 652 -2.89 8.63 8.29
N ASN A 653 -2.79 7.30 8.43
CA ASN A 653 -3.84 6.33 8.05
C ASN A 653 -4.33 5.45 9.22
N GLY A 654 -4.02 5.79 10.47
CA GLY A 654 -4.22 4.90 11.62
C GLY A 654 -2.92 4.23 12.02
N ASN A 655 -2.67 4.14 13.32
CA ASN A 655 -1.41 3.67 13.88
C ASN A 655 -1.51 2.16 14.14
N VAL A 656 -0.73 1.36 13.40
CA VAL A 656 -0.67 -0.11 13.51
C VAL A 656 -0.49 -0.56 14.97
N TYR A 657 0.30 0.19 15.74
CA TYR A 657 0.54 -0.09 17.15
C TYR A 657 -0.71 0.08 18.03
N ASP A 658 -1.60 1.02 17.69
CA ASP A 658 -2.88 1.17 18.41
C ASP A 658 -3.83 0.00 18.10
N CYS A 659 -3.76 -0.57 16.89
CA CYS A 659 -4.53 -1.76 16.52
C CYS A 659 -4.11 -3.00 17.34
N LEU A 660 -2.83 -3.09 17.68
CA LEU A 660 -2.25 -4.20 18.47
C LEU A 660 -2.54 -4.11 19.97
N ILE A 661 -2.92 -2.94 20.48
CA ILE A 661 -3.21 -2.76 21.90
C ILE A 661 -4.59 -3.32 22.23
N GLY A 662 -4.64 -4.21 23.21
CA GLY A 662 -5.87 -4.84 23.70
C GLY A 662 -6.34 -6.03 22.87
N ARG A 663 -5.70 -6.35 21.74
CA ARG A 663 -6.08 -7.44 20.83
C ARG A 663 -4.94 -8.46 20.68
N THR A 664 -5.27 -9.73 20.45
CA THR A 664 -4.26 -10.74 20.09
C THR A 664 -3.93 -10.68 18.60
N LEU A 665 -2.81 -11.30 18.20
CA LEU A 665 -2.47 -11.37 16.77
C LEU A 665 -3.55 -12.16 15.99
N GLU A 666 -4.10 -13.22 16.57
CA GLU A 666 -5.20 -13.99 15.94
C GLU A 666 -6.45 -13.15 15.73
N GLU A 667 -6.86 -12.37 16.75
CA GLU A 667 -8.03 -11.50 16.65
C GLU A 667 -7.88 -10.45 15.54
N ILE A 668 -6.65 -10.02 15.23
CA ILE A 668 -6.37 -9.05 14.16
C ILE A 668 -6.37 -9.73 12.79
N LEU A 669 -5.73 -10.89 12.67
CA LEU A 669 -5.67 -11.62 11.40
C LEU A 669 -7.05 -12.12 10.96
N ALA A 670 -7.90 -12.51 11.91
CA ALA A 670 -9.27 -12.97 11.67
C ALA A 670 -10.31 -11.85 11.47
N ASP A 671 -9.94 -10.57 11.61
CA ASP A 671 -10.91 -9.46 11.51
C ASP A 671 -11.11 -9.02 10.06
N ASP A 672 -12.23 -9.43 9.47
CA ASP A 672 -12.61 -9.10 8.09
C ASP A 672 -12.86 -7.59 7.85
N THR A 673 -12.99 -6.78 8.91
CA THR A 673 -13.20 -5.33 8.79
C THR A 673 -11.89 -4.56 8.62
N LEU A 674 -10.75 -5.16 8.97
CA LEU A 674 -9.44 -4.56 8.83
C LEU A 674 -8.90 -4.76 7.41
N ASP A 675 -8.25 -3.72 6.89
CA ASP A 675 -7.51 -3.79 5.64
C ASP A 675 -6.37 -4.81 5.75
N GLU A 676 -6.20 -5.68 4.75
CA GLU A 676 -5.13 -6.70 4.74
C GLU A 676 -3.72 -6.08 4.79
N GLY A 677 -3.55 -4.84 4.29
CA GLY A 677 -2.30 -4.10 4.43
C GLY A 677 -2.00 -3.78 5.90
N LEU A 678 -3.02 -3.36 6.66
CA LEU A 678 -2.91 -3.12 8.09
C LEU A 678 -2.65 -4.41 8.88
N LYS A 679 -3.26 -5.54 8.48
CA LYS A 679 -2.97 -6.86 9.07
C LYS A 679 -1.52 -7.30 8.85
N TYR A 680 -1.00 -7.12 7.63
CA TYR A 680 0.39 -7.42 7.32
C TYR A 680 1.36 -6.51 8.07
N GLU A 681 1.07 -5.20 8.17
CA GLU A 681 1.85 -4.27 8.99
C GLU A 681 1.84 -4.69 10.47
N ALA A 682 0.69 -5.10 11.01
CA ALA A 682 0.57 -5.60 12.38
C ALA A 682 1.42 -6.86 12.60
N LEU A 683 1.39 -7.82 11.66
CA LEU A 683 2.26 -8.99 11.69
C LEU A 683 3.74 -8.59 11.65
N ALA A 684 4.14 -7.67 10.76
CA ALA A 684 5.52 -7.20 10.66
C ALA A 684 6.03 -6.54 11.96
N VAL A 685 5.19 -5.74 12.63
CA VAL A 685 5.52 -5.16 13.94
C VAL A 685 5.63 -6.24 15.01
N LYS A 686 4.71 -7.20 15.06
CA LYS A 686 4.79 -8.35 15.98
C LYS A 686 6.02 -9.20 15.72
N VAL A 687 6.41 -9.40 14.47
CA VAL A 687 7.60 -10.16 14.10
C VAL A 687 8.88 -9.51 14.64
N LYS A 688 8.98 -8.17 14.61
CA LYS A 688 10.09 -7.44 15.27
C LYS A 688 10.15 -7.72 16.77
N GLU A 689 8.99 -7.84 17.44
CA GLU A 689 8.93 -8.23 18.85
C GLU A 689 9.41 -9.68 19.06
N LEU A 690 9.04 -10.61 18.17
CA LEU A 690 9.50 -12.00 18.23
C LEU A 690 11.02 -12.11 18.08
N TRP A 691 11.63 -11.32 17.17
CA TRP A 691 13.10 -11.22 17.07
C TRP A 691 13.71 -10.87 18.43
N SER A 692 13.18 -9.87 19.11
CA SER A 692 13.65 -9.44 20.43
C SER A 692 13.51 -10.53 21.50
N TYR A 693 12.43 -11.32 21.50
CA TYR A 693 12.30 -12.46 22.42
C TYR A 693 13.40 -13.52 22.18
N ILE A 694 13.70 -13.80 20.91
CA ILE A 694 14.71 -14.80 20.53
C ILE A 694 16.12 -14.30 20.89
N THR A 695 16.44 -13.03 20.62
CA THR A 695 17.78 -12.47 20.85
C THR A 695 18.14 -12.27 22.32
N ILE A 696 17.15 -12.31 23.23
CA ILE A 696 17.40 -12.40 24.68
C ILE A 696 18.04 -13.74 25.06
N VAL A 697 17.73 -14.81 24.33
CA VAL A 697 18.18 -16.18 24.66
C VAL A 697 19.30 -16.66 23.73
N ALA A 698 19.25 -16.29 22.45
CA ALA A 698 20.22 -16.68 21.43
C ALA A 698 21.05 -15.48 20.95
N PRO A 699 22.37 -15.65 20.69
CA PRO A 699 23.17 -14.58 20.09
C PRO A 699 22.61 -14.15 18.73
N GLU A 700 22.33 -12.85 18.57
CA GLU A 700 21.68 -12.29 17.39
C GLU A 700 22.36 -12.67 16.07
N SER A 701 23.69 -12.60 16.01
CA SER A 701 24.46 -12.96 14.81
C SER A 701 24.37 -14.45 14.46
N GLU A 702 24.34 -15.32 15.48
CA GLU A 702 24.21 -16.77 15.23
C GLU A 702 22.80 -17.14 14.78
N PHE A 703 21.78 -16.54 15.40
CA PHE A 703 20.40 -16.76 15.00
C PHE A 703 20.14 -16.25 13.57
N ALA A 704 20.64 -15.05 13.25
CA ALA A 704 20.60 -14.49 11.90
C ALA A 704 21.21 -15.45 10.86
N VAL A 705 22.44 -15.93 11.10
CA VAL A 705 23.12 -16.87 10.20
C VAL A 705 22.37 -18.19 10.10
N SER A 706 21.80 -18.69 11.21
CA SER A 706 20.98 -19.89 11.19
C SER A 706 19.75 -19.72 10.28
N LEU A 707 19.03 -18.61 10.41
CA LEU A 707 17.84 -18.32 9.61
C LEU A 707 18.19 -18.17 8.11
N ASP A 708 19.25 -17.41 7.82
CA ASP A 708 19.75 -17.20 6.46
C ASP A 708 20.20 -18.53 5.83
N SER A 709 20.87 -19.40 6.58
CA SER A 709 21.34 -20.71 6.09
C SER A 709 20.21 -21.70 5.77
N ILE A 710 19.16 -21.74 6.61
CA ILE A 710 18.02 -22.64 6.40
C ILE A 710 17.33 -22.27 5.08
N LEU A 711 17.03 -20.99 4.89
CA LEU A 711 16.26 -20.52 3.74
C LEU A 711 17.09 -20.43 2.45
N ALA A 712 18.40 -20.20 2.53
CA ALA A 712 19.30 -20.22 1.37
C ALA A 712 19.49 -21.62 0.77
N VAL A 713 19.42 -22.67 1.61
CA VAL A 713 19.67 -24.05 1.19
C VAL A 713 18.37 -24.85 1.02
N SER A 714 17.29 -24.48 1.72
CA SER A 714 16.03 -25.20 1.63
C SER A 714 15.39 -25.09 0.25
N VAL A 715 14.95 -26.24 -0.28
CA VAL A 715 14.13 -26.35 -1.47
C VAL A 715 12.86 -27.07 -1.09
N GLY A 716 11.70 -26.44 -1.28
CA GLY A 716 10.39 -27.01 -0.94
C GLY A 716 9.87 -26.65 0.45
N GLU A 717 8.92 -27.45 0.93
CA GLU A 717 8.31 -27.27 2.25
C GLU A 717 9.31 -27.65 3.36
N VAL A 718 9.42 -26.79 4.37
CA VAL A 718 10.24 -27.04 5.57
C VAL A 718 9.31 -27.15 6.78
N ASN A 719 9.33 -28.28 7.46
CA ASN A 719 8.51 -28.49 8.65
C ASN A 719 9.03 -27.64 9.83
N TYR A 720 8.17 -26.78 10.38
CA TYR A 720 8.48 -25.88 11.49
C TYR A 720 8.89 -26.62 12.77
N ASP A 721 8.21 -27.70 13.12
CA ASP A 721 8.48 -28.44 14.36
C ASP A 721 9.89 -29.05 14.34
N SER A 722 10.33 -29.51 13.17
CA SER A 722 11.70 -30.01 12.95
C SER A 722 12.76 -28.92 13.15
N LEU A 723 12.48 -27.69 12.71
CA LEU A 723 13.35 -26.53 12.93
C LEU A 723 13.41 -26.16 14.42
N VAL A 724 12.25 -26.13 15.08
CA VAL A 724 12.13 -25.80 16.50
C VAL A 724 12.90 -26.79 17.37
N VAL A 725 12.87 -28.09 17.09
CA VAL A 725 13.66 -29.08 17.82
C VAL A 725 15.17 -28.77 17.73
N CYS A 726 15.65 -28.37 16.56
CA CYS A 726 17.06 -27.98 16.37
C CYS A 726 17.42 -26.73 17.17
N TRP A 727 16.59 -25.69 17.09
CA TRP A 727 16.81 -24.42 17.80
C TRP A 727 16.71 -24.56 19.32
N ASN A 728 15.71 -25.29 19.81
CA ASN A 728 15.56 -25.59 21.24
C ASN A 728 16.78 -26.33 21.78
N ARG A 729 17.32 -27.31 21.04
CA ARG A 729 18.55 -28.03 21.46
C ARG A 729 19.78 -27.14 21.47
N ARG A 730 19.93 -26.27 20.46
CA ARG A 730 21.11 -25.42 20.28
C ARG A 730 21.22 -24.33 21.35
N TRP A 731 20.12 -23.63 21.63
CA TRP A 731 20.10 -22.48 22.54
C TRP A 731 19.41 -22.76 23.87
N GLN A 732 19.05 -24.01 24.15
CA GLN A 732 18.36 -24.43 25.38
C GLN A 732 17.09 -23.59 25.66
N MET A 733 16.34 -23.28 24.61
CA MET A 733 15.13 -22.46 24.66
C MET A 733 13.85 -23.31 24.48
N ASN A 734 12.69 -22.72 24.79
CA ASN A 734 11.39 -23.29 24.46
C ASN A 734 10.64 -22.37 23.49
N MET A 735 10.85 -22.59 22.19
CA MET A 735 10.27 -21.77 21.14
C MET A 735 8.73 -21.85 21.10
N ASP A 736 8.15 -23.01 21.38
CA ASP A 736 6.69 -23.20 21.34
C ASP A 736 5.97 -22.33 22.39
N SER A 737 6.46 -22.38 23.64
CA SER A 737 5.94 -21.52 24.71
C SER A 737 6.14 -20.04 24.44
N MET A 738 7.25 -19.67 23.79
CA MET A 738 7.57 -18.30 23.43
C MET A 738 6.60 -17.78 22.36
N VAL A 739 6.39 -18.53 21.28
CA VAL A 739 5.45 -18.18 20.20
C VAL A 739 4.02 -18.10 20.72
N HIS A 740 3.59 -19.07 21.53
CA HIS A 740 2.26 -19.03 22.15
C HIS A 740 2.06 -17.76 22.99
N SER A 741 3.04 -17.41 23.84
CA SER A 741 2.95 -16.21 24.68
C SER A 741 2.98 -14.93 23.86
N TRP A 742 3.85 -14.88 22.84
CA TRP A 742 3.92 -13.77 21.90
C TRP A 742 2.60 -13.59 21.15
N GLN A 743 1.99 -14.65 20.63
CA GLN A 743 0.74 -14.58 19.88
C GLN A 743 -0.44 -14.12 20.75
N ALA A 744 -0.49 -14.59 22.01
CA ALA A 744 -1.54 -14.26 22.97
C ALA A 744 -1.37 -12.88 23.65
N ALA A 745 -0.24 -12.21 23.46
CA ALA A 745 0.04 -10.92 24.10
C ALA A 745 -0.89 -9.81 23.58
N ARG A 746 -1.51 -9.08 24.53
CA ARG A 746 -2.43 -7.96 24.25
C ARG A 746 -1.81 -6.57 24.47
N HIS A 747 -0.56 -6.50 24.94
CA HIS A 747 0.21 -5.25 25.01
C HIS A 747 -0.46 -4.08 25.74
N THR A 748 -1.22 -4.39 26.80
CA THR A 748 -1.91 -3.39 27.64
C THR A 748 -1.03 -2.84 28.77
N HIS A 749 0.24 -3.20 28.79
CA HIS A 749 1.20 -2.73 29.80
C HIS A 749 1.87 -1.41 29.37
N TYR A 750 2.42 -0.70 30.36
CA TYR A 750 3.35 0.39 30.14
C TYR A 750 4.55 0.26 31.10
N PHE A 751 5.66 0.84 30.70
CA PHE A 751 6.88 0.93 31.49
C PHE A 751 7.00 2.30 32.15
N ARG A 752 7.33 2.28 33.44
CA ARG A 752 7.75 3.45 34.20
C ARG A 752 9.28 3.46 34.24
N VAL A 753 9.89 4.56 33.81
CA VAL A 753 11.36 4.70 33.72
C VAL A 753 11.79 5.83 34.64
N LYS A 754 12.66 5.53 35.60
CA LYS A 754 13.27 6.47 36.54
C LYS A 754 14.80 6.48 36.38
N ASP A 755 15.41 7.60 36.77
CA ASP A 755 16.87 7.79 36.82
C ASP A 755 17.62 7.32 35.57
N ALA A 756 17.04 7.56 34.39
CA ALA A 756 17.70 7.28 33.11
C ALA A 756 18.82 8.31 32.87
N VAL A 757 20.06 7.93 33.19
CA VAL A 757 21.22 8.81 33.14
C VAL A 757 22.27 8.29 32.18
N ARG A 758 22.75 9.17 31.31
CA ARG A 758 23.84 8.92 30.36
C ARG A 758 25.12 9.61 30.83
N TYR A 759 26.21 8.87 30.80
CA TYR A 759 27.55 9.35 31.10
C TYR A 759 28.47 9.14 29.89
N TYR A 760 29.42 10.05 29.70
CA TYR A 760 30.46 9.95 28.70
C TYR A 760 31.80 10.38 29.29
N ASP A 761 32.83 9.58 29.03
CA ASP A 761 34.21 9.91 29.37
C ASP A 761 35.02 10.19 28.10
N GLU A 762 35.55 11.40 27.97
CA GLU A 762 36.35 11.83 26.82
C GLU A 762 37.72 11.13 26.74
N GLN A 763 38.28 10.70 27.89
CA GLN A 763 39.64 10.12 27.93
C GLN A 763 39.66 8.67 27.44
N THR A 764 38.75 7.85 27.97
CA THR A 764 38.61 6.44 27.56
C THR A 764 37.70 6.26 26.36
N GLY A 765 36.87 7.27 26.05
CA GLY A 765 35.81 7.16 25.04
C GLY A 765 34.64 6.27 25.48
N LEU A 766 34.51 5.89 26.75
CA LEU A 766 33.42 5.03 27.22
C LEU A 766 32.11 5.81 27.38
N HIS A 767 31.01 5.19 26.97
CA HIS A 767 29.66 5.66 27.26
C HIS A 767 28.99 4.68 28.22
N ARG A 768 28.25 5.21 29.20
CA ARG A 768 27.45 4.43 30.15
C ARG A 768 26.02 4.97 30.21
N LEU A 769 25.04 4.09 30.23
CA LEU A 769 23.64 4.40 30.52
C LEU A 769 23.21 3.58 31.73
N ASP A 770 22.61 4.23 32.72
CA ASP A 770 21.94 3.59 33.84
C ASP A 770 20.46 3.98 33.84
N ALA A 771 19.56 3.05 34.12
CA ALA A 771 18.12 3.32 34.22
C ALA A 771 17.41 2.32 35.16
N LEU A 772 16.41 2.80 35.89
CA LEU A 772 15.46 1.98 36.65
C LEU A 772 14.18 1.85 35.83
N VAL A 773 13.74 0.63 35.54
CA VAL A 773 12.56 0.38 34.71
C VAL A 773 11.62 -0.56 35.45
N ARG A 774 10.32 -0.23 35.46
CA ARG A 774 9.27 -1.08 36.05
C ARG A 774 8.14 -1.28 35.04
N ASN A 775 7.70 -2.52 34.88
CA ASN A 775 6.48 -2.83 34.15
C ASN A 775 5.27 -2.60 35.08
N MET A 776 4.37 -1.69 34.71
CA MET A 776 3.17 -1.34 35.51
C MET A 776 1.90 -2.08 35.06
N GLY A 777 2.02 -2.98 34.09
CA GLY A 777 0.90 -3.72 33.52
C GLY A 777 0.73 -5.13 34.05
N ASN A 778 -0.39 -5.75 33.66
CA ASN A 778 -0.73 -7.14 33.98
C ASN A 778 -0.22 -8.15 32.93
N CYS A 779 0.48 -7.69 31.90
CA CYS A 779 1.15 -8.54 30.92
C CYS A 779 2.65 -8.23 30.88
N GLY A 780 3.45 -9.21 30.49
CA GLY A 780 4.88 -9.01 30.29
C GLY A 780 5.18 -8.17 29.05
N GLY A 781 6.41 -7.69 28.96
CA GLY A 781 6.85 -6.85 27.83
C GLY A 781 8.35 -6.80 27.69
N ILE A 782 8.82 -6.24 26.56
CA ILE A 782 10.24 -6.06 26.26
C ILE A 782 10.60 -4.58 26.32
N PHE A 783 11.68 -4.27 27.04
CA PHE A 783 12.33 -2.98 27.01
C PHE A 783 13.72 -3.12 26.36
N SER A 784 14.10 -2.19 25.50
CA SER A 784 15.34 -2.28 24.72
C SER A 784 16.17 -1.01 24.76
N ILE A 785 17.48 -1.12 24.55
CA ILE A 785 18.42 -0.01 24.54
C ILE A 785 19.20 -0.06 23.22
N GLU A 786 19.16 1.01 22.44
CA GLU A 786 19.92 1.14 21.20
C GLU A 786 21.38 1.52 21.49
N CYS A 787 22.31 0.93 20.76
CA CYS A 787 23.74 1.25 20.84
C CYS A 787 24.46 1.02 19.50
N GLY A 788 25.63 1.64 19.32
CA GLY A 788 26.44 1.53 18.10
C GLY A 788 26.45 2.79 17.23
N SER A 789 27.18 2.73 16.11
CA SER A 789 27.26 3.83 15.14
C SER A 789 26.08 3.81 14.17
N LEU A 790 25.88 4.88 13.39
CA LEU A 790 24.80 4.97 12.38
C LEU A 790 24.78 3.77 11.40
N MET A 791 25.94 3.17 11.12
CA MET A 791 26.11 2.01 10.21
C MET A 791 26.14 0.66 10.94
N THR A 792 26.18 0.65 12.27
CA THR A 792 26.34 -0.56 13.10
C THR A 792 25.44 -0.55 14.34
N ARG A 793 24.21 -0.04 14.21
CA ARG A 793 23.22 -0.01 15.29
C ARG A 793 22.89 -1.44 15.75
N LYS A 794 22.80 -1.63 17.06
CA LYS A 794 22.43 -2.87 17.75
C LYS A 794 21.50 -2.52 18.89
N ASN A 795 20.65 -3.48 19.27
CA ASN A 795 19.76 -3.32 20.42
C ASN A 795 20.08 -4.37 21.48
N VAL A 796 20.01 -3.95 22.72
CA VAL A 796 20.10 -4.85 23.87
C VAL A 796 18.72 -4.91 24.51
N HIS A 797 18.21 -6.12 24.72
CA HIS A 797 16.83 -6.36 25.12
C HIS A 797 16.75 -6.91 26.55
N ALA A 798 15.70 -6.52 27.28
CA ALA A 798 15.35 -7.05 28.59
C ALA A 798 13.85 -7.33 28.65
N TYR A 799 13.47 -8.55 29.03
CA TYR A 799 12.08 -8.92 29.29
C TYR A 799 11.69 -8.55 30.73
N PHE A 800 10.46 -8.08 30.94
CA PHE A 800 9.89 -7.76 32.24
C PHE A 800 8.59 -8.53 32.42
N ALA A 801 8.50 -9.31 33.50
CA ALA A 801 7.25 -9.90 33.93
C ALA A 801 6.26 -8.81 34.42
N PRO A 802 4.96 -9.11 34.54
CA PRO A 802 4.00 -8.19 35.14
C PRO A 802 4.49 -7.68 36.50
N HIS A 803 4.41 -6.37 36.73
CA HIS A 803 4.83 -5.70 37.97
C HIS A 803 6.32 -5.78 38.33
N GLU A 804 7.16 -6.37 37.46
CA GLU A 804 8.60 -6.53 37.72
C GLU A 804 9.37 -5.21 37.52
N ALA A 805 10.31 -4.93 38.43
CA ALA A 805 11.25 -3.82 38.34
C ALA A 805 12.68 -4.33 38.14
N LYS A 806 13.45 -3.64 37.28
CA LYS A 806 14.86 -3.95 37.01
C LYS A 806 15.71 -2.69 36.94
N TYR A 807 16.96 -2.83 37.36
CA TYR A 807 18.03 -1.89 37.07
C TYR A 807 18.78 -2.35 35.81
N LEU A 808 18.92 -1.43 34.85
CA LEU A 808 19.61 -1.60 33.59
C LEU A 808 20.86 -0.73 33.58
N SER A 809 22.00 -1.32 33.22
CA SER A 809 23.25 -0.58 32.97
C SER A 809 23.91 -1.09 31.69
N LEU A 810 24.20 -0.18 30.75
CA LEU A 810 24.87 -0.49 29.49
C LEU A 810 26.14 0.35 29.35
N ILE A 811 27.28 -0.30 29.14
CA ILE A 811 28.57 0.35 28.92
C ILE A 811 29.10 -0.06 27.53
N VAL A 812 29.46 0.91 26.69
CA VAL A 812 29.96 0.69 25.33
C VAL A 812 31.19 1.55 25.00
N GLN A 813 32.06 1.03 24.14
CA GLN A 813 33.32 1.68 23.74
C GLN A 813 33.16 2.62 22.53
N GLY A 814 33.51 3.90 22.74
CA GLY A 814 33.63 4.99 21.77
C GLY A 814 34.82 4.88 20.82
N ALA A 815 34.74 5.51 19.65
CA ALA A 815 35.91 5.89 18.85
C ALA A 815 36.16 7.37 19.19
N SER A 816 37.41 7.84 19.14
CA SER A 816 37.72 9.19 19.58
C SER A 816 37.05 10.26 18.70
N ARG A 817 36.75 11.41 19.31
CA ARG A 817 36.05 12.56 18.71
C ARG A 817 36.68 13.08 17.40
N ASP A 818 37.98 12.86 17.20
CA ASP A 818 38.75 13.35 16.05
C ASP A 818 38.47 12.59 14.73
N ALA A 819 38.00 11.34 14.81
CA ALA A 819 37.65 10.57 13.60
C ALA A 819 36.25 10.94 13.06
N ASP A 820 35.36 11.47 13.91
CA ASP A 820 33.94 11.68 13.59
C ASP A 820 33.65 13.01 12.87
N TRP A 821 34.49 14.04 13.03
CA TRP A 821 34.26 15.34 12.38
C TRP A 821 34.40 15.28 10.84
N MET A 822 35.27 14.41 10.34
CA MET A 822 35.50 14.19 8.90
C MET A 822 34.37 13.41 8.21
N ALA A 823 33.50 12.74 8.98
CA ALA A 823 32.44 11.87 8.46
C ALA A 823 31.01 12.44 8.66
N GLY A 824 30.85 13.55 9.38
CA GLY A 824 29.54 14.18 9.59
C GLY A 824 28.56 13.38 10.45
N ASN A 825 29.05 12.44 11.28
CA ASN A 825 28.23 11.57 12.13
C ASN A 825 28.04 12.17 13.53
N SER A 826 26.81 12.11 14.06
CA SER A 826 26.49 12.54 15.43
C SER A 826 27.01 11.54 16.47
N SER A 827 27.63 12.07 17.53
CA SER A 827 28.50 11.44 18.52
C SER A 827 27.84 10.58 19.62
N ASP A 828 26.61 10.08 19.42
CA ASP A 828 25.92 9.28 20.45
C ASP A 828 25.97 7.79 20.12
N LYS A 829 26.87 7.05 20.78
CA LYS A 829 26.98 5.58 20.66
C LYS A 829 25.95 4.80 21.48
N ILE A 830 25.22 5.46 22.39
CA ILE A 830 24.02 4.91 23.04
C ILE A 830 22.85 5.76 22.54
N GLY A 831 21.90 5.12 21.87
CA GLY A 831 20.72 5.73 21.28
C GLY A 831 19.55 5.80 22.26
N TYR A 832 18.34 5.63 21.72
CA TYR A 832 17.12 5.65 22.53
C TYR A 832 16.91 4.37 23.33
N MET A 833 16.19 4.49 24.44
CA MET A 833 15.57 3.34 25.10
C MET A 833 14.15 3.17 24.57
N TYR A 834 13.70 1.94 24.33
CA TYR A 834 12.41 1.63 23.68
C TYR A 834 11.57 0.66 24.51
N ALA A 835 10.28 0.96 24.66
CA ALA A 835 9.28 0.08 25.28
C ALA A 835 8.49 -0.75 24.27
N TYR A 836 9.00 -0.89 23.03
CA TYR A 836 8.44 -1.75 21.98
C TYR A 836 6.90 -1.63 21.87
N LEU A 837 6.17 -2.76 21.97
CA LEU A 837 4.72 -2.83 21.94
C LEU A 837 4.18 -2.66 23.36
N SER A 838 3.92 -1.40 23.72
CA SER A 838 3.32 -1.01 24.99
C SER A 838 2.36 0.16 24.79
N THR A 839 1.63 0.53 25.85
CA THR A 839 0.78 1.72 25.85
C THR A 839 1.56 3.01 26.13
N ASN A 840 2.90 2.97 26.21
CA ASN A 840 3.72 4.17 26.39
C ASN A 840 3.64 5.11 25.17
N ARG A 841 3.52 6.41 25.40
CA ARG A 841 3.46 7.42 24.33
C ARG A 841 4.37 8.61 24.63
N PRO A 842 5.47 8.84 23.89
CA PRO A 842 6.06 7.98 22.86
C PRO A 842 6.61 6.67 23.44
N ILE A 843 6.90 5.69 22.58
CA ILE A 843 7.51 4.40 22.97
C ILE A 843 9.01 4.49 23.24
N ALA A 844 9.60 5.69 23.15
CA ALA A 844 11.03 5.91 23.32
C ALA A 844 11.34 6.93 24.41
N TRP A 845 12.44 6.70 25.12
CA TRP A 845 12.99 7.60 26.13
C TRP A 845 14.38 8.06 25.71
N TRP A 846 14.66 9.31 26.07
CA TRP A 846 16.00 9.84 26.08
C TRP A 846 16.48 10.02 27.52
N GLY A 847 17.69 9.56 27.83
CA GLY A 847 18.29 9.74 29.15
C GLY A 847 18.90 11.15 29.33
N ASP A 848 18.95 11.63 30.58
CA ASP A 848 19.59 12.89 30.91
C ASP A 848 21.12 12.74 30.90
N ASN A 849 21.83 13.68 30.27
CA ASN A 849 23.30 13.67 30.23
C ASN A 849 23.89 14.18 31.56
N LYS A 850 24.77 13.41 32.18
CA LYS A 850 25.57 13.83 33.35
C LYS A 850 27.06 13.73 33.07
N ARG A 851 27.83 14.61 33.72
CA ARG A 851 29.30 14.57 33.65
C ARG A 851 29.83 13.33 34.35
N CYS A 852 30.85 12.70 33.77
CA CYS A 852 31.58 11.60 34.37
C CYS A 852 32.82 12.13 35.11
N SER A 853 33.12 11.59 36.30
CA SER A 853 34.43 11.79 36.92
C SER A 853 35.43 10.75 36.41
N PRO A 854 36.75 11.06 36.36
CA PRO A 854 37.77 10.10 35.93
C PRO A 854 37.80 8.81 36.77
N GLU A 855 37.55 8.90 38.07
CA GLU A 855 37.51 7.75 38.99
C GLU A 855 36.33 6.81 38.68
N MET A 856 35.17 7.36 38.31
CA MET A 856 34.03 6.55 37.88
C MET A 856 34.36 5.77 36.61
N ALA A 857 34.93 6.44 35.60
CA ALA A 857 35.25 5.84 34.31
C ALA A 857 36.29 4.71 34.42
N ALA A 858 37.27 4.82 35.32
CA ALA A 858 38.33 3.81 35.50
C ALA A 858 37.79 2.41 35.91
N SER A 859 36.60 2.34 36.51
CA SER A 859 35.96 1.09 36.94
C SER A 859 35.09 0.43 35.87
N TRP A 860 34.82 1.12 34.76
CA TRP A 860 33.84 0.69 33.77
C TRP A 860 34.38 -0.41 32.86
N LYS A 861 33.56 -1.44 32.64
CA LYS A 861 33.82 -2.50 31.68
C LYS A 861 32.66 -2.58 30.67
N PRO A 862 32.94 -2.60 29.35
CA PRO A 862 31.89 -2.76 28.35
C PRO A 862 31.03 -4.00 28.62
N GLY A 863 29.73 -3.86 28.52
CA GLY A 863 28.77 -4.92 28.81
C GLY A 863 27.40 -4.38 29.19
N PHE A 864 26.44 -5.29 29.26
CA PHE A 864 25.09 -5.02 29.71
C PHE A 864 24.81 -5.76 31.01
N VAL A 865 24.29 -5.03 32.00
CA VAL A 865 23.87 -5.55 33.30
C VAL A 865 22.38 -5.30 33.44
N CYS A 866 21.65 -6.37 33.73
CA CYS A 866 20.22 -6.33 34.02
C CYS A 866 20.00 -7.12 35.32
N ARG A 867 19.53 -6.44 36.37
CA ARG A 867 19.22 -7.07 37.66
C ARG A 867 17.81 -6.72 38.11
N THR A 868 17.08 -7.69 38.63
CA THR A 868 15.79 -7.43 39.29
C THR A 868 16.02 -6.67 40.59
N ILE A 869 15.13 -5.73 40.89
CA ILE A 869 15.19 -4.85 42.07
C ILE A 869 13.86 -4.90 42.84
N SER A 870 13.87 -4.51 44.12
CA SER A 870 12.65 -4.43 44.92
C SER A 870 11.87 -3.14 44.64
N ASP A 871 10.58 -3.15 44.99
CA ASP A 871 9.73 -1.94 44.94
C ASP A 871 10.30 -0.80 45.79
N GLU A 872 10.85 -1.12 46.97
CA GLU A 872 11.51 -0.14 47.84
C GLU A 872 12.71 0.51 47.15
N GLU A 873 13.53 -0.25 46.43
CA GLU A 873 14.68 0.28 45.69
C GLU A 873 14.25 1.18 44.53
N PHE A 874 13.15 0.84 43.86
CA PHE A 874 12.60 1.65 42.76
C PHE A 874 11.95 2.96 43.24
N GLU A 875 11.37 2.98 44.45
CA GLU A 875 10.73 4.18 45.03
C GLU A 875 11.66 5.04 45.89
N LYS A 876 12.85 4.54 46.27
CA LYS A 876 13.81 5.22 47.15
C LYS A 876 14.25 6.61 46.67
N SER A 877 14.13 6.90 45.37
CA SER A 877 14.50 8.18 44.76
C SER A 877 13.58 9.36 45.12
N ASP A 878 12.38 9.11 45.67
CA ASP A 878 11.30 10.11 45.71
C ASP A 878 11.02 10.66 47.12
N GLU A 879 11.76 10.24 48.15
CA GLU A 879 11.64 10.84 49.48
C GLU A 879 12.00 12.34 49.40
N ASN A 880 11.06 13.22 49.77
CA ASN A 880 11.17 14.69 49.74
C ASN A 880 11.07 15.38 48.35
N ILE A 881 10.57 14.69 47.33
CA ILE A 881 10.36 15.26 45.99
C ILE A 881 8.87 15.22 45.63
N TRP A 882 8.31 16.35 45.21
CA TRP A 882 6.98 16.43 44.62
C TRP A 882 7.11 16.86 43.16
N LEU A 883 6.62 16.04 42.22
CA LEU A 883 6.62 16.32 40.79
C LEU A 883 5.18 16.53 40.32
N VAL A 884 4.94 17.55 39.51
CA VAL A 884 3.68 17.74 38.78
C VAL A 884 4.01 17.86 37.30
N ASP A 885 3.57 16.91 36.50
CA ASP A 885 3.71 16.91 35.04
C ASP A 885 2.46 17.46 34.32
N ASP A 886 2.45 17.42 32.98
CA ASP A 886 1.37 17.96 32.15
C ASP A 886 0.10 17.07 32.10
N THR A 887 0.18 15.85 32.64
CA THR A 887 -0.91 14.88 32.71
C THR A 887 -1.57 14.80 34.09
N ASP A 888 -0.89 15.34 35.12
CA ASP A 888 -1.38 15.38 36.49
C ASP A 888 -2.58 16.31 36.68
N ALA A 889 -3.44 15.98 37.64
CA ALA A 889 -4.61 16.79 38.00
C ALA A 889 -4.25 18.21 38.49
N GLY A 890 -3.00 18.44 38.88
CA GLY A 890 -2.46 19.73 39.28
C GLY A 890 -2.13 20.67 38.11
N PHE A 891 -2.17 20.21 36.87
CA PHE A 891 -1.82 21.00 35.68
C PHE A 891 -3.05 21.57 34.95
N GLU A 892 -2.96 22.83 34.53
CA GLU A 892 -4.03 23.53 33.81
C GLU A 892 -3.46 24.53 32.78
N VAL A 893 -4.05 24.58 31.59
CA VAL A 893 -3.74 25.59 30.56
C VAL A 893 -4.92 26.53 30.31
N LYS A 894 -4.63 27.81 30.14
CA LYS A 894 -5.62 28.86 29.85
C LYS A 894 -5.31 29.56 28.53
N ASN A 895 -6.22 29.41 27.56
CA ASN A 895 -6.14 30.06 26.24
C ASN A 895 -7.03 31.31 26.19
N ASN A 896 -6.44 32.49 26.02
CA ASN A 896 -7.22 33.74 25.96
C ASN A 896 -7.62 34.14 24.53
N ASN A 897 -6.96 33.58 23.51
CA ASN A 897 -7.17 33.90 22.09
C ASN A 897 -8.28 33.08 21.40
N GLU A 898 -9.13 32.36 22.14
CA GLU A 898 -10.18 31.53 21.55
C GLU A 898 -11.44 32.34 21.20
N SER A 899 -11.94 32.18 19.97
CA SER A 899 -13.25 32.71 19.60
C SER A 899 -14.37 31.99 20.36
N TRP A 900 -15.51 32.68 20.55
CA TRP A 900 -16.68 32.10 21.22
C TRP A 900 -17.17 30.78 20.59
N PHE A 901 -17.11 30.66 19.25
CA PHE A 901 -17.47 29.43 18.54
C PHE A 901 -16.51 28.27 18.84
N GLN A 902 -15.21 28.56 18.96
CA GLN A 902 -14.21 27.55 19.29
C GLN A 902 -14.36 27.05 20.74
N ARG A 903 -14.72 27.92 21.68
CA ARG A 903 -15.01 27.53 23.07
C ARG A 903 -16.23 26.60 23.20
N LYS A 904 -17.25 26.79 22.35
CA LYS A 904 -18.54 26.08 22.46
C LYS A 904 -18.63 24.81 21.59
N PHE A 905 -17.96 24.78 20.44
CA PHE A 905 -18.03 23.67 19.47
C PHE A 905 -16.67 23.09 19.07
N GLY A 906 -15.57 23.62 19.61
CA GLY A 906 -14.23 23.13 19.32
C GLY A 906 -13.99 21.75 19.92
N LYS A 907 -13.46 20.83 19.11
CA LYS A 907 -12.91 19.57 19.63
C LYS A 907 -11.64 19.89 20.45
N LYS A 908 -11.48 19.20 21.59
CA LYS A 908 -10.22 19.22 22.35
C LYS A 908 -9.05 18.87 21.40
N PRO A 909 -7.91 19.59 21.49
CA PRO A 909 -6.76 19.27 20.66
C PRO A 909 -6.23 17.86 21.00
N THR A 910 -5.97 17.06 19.98
CA THR A 910 -5.31 15.77 20.11
C THR A 910 -3.79 15.96 20.15
N TYR A 911 -3.06 15.06 20.84
CA TYR A 911 -1.59 15.06 20.83
C TYR A 911 -1.04 15.00 19.40
N ARG A 912 0.05 15.72 19.15
CA ARG A 912 0.75 15.78 17.85
C ARG A 912 2.26 15.59 18.02
N VAL A 913 2.99 15.38 16.93
CA VAL A 913 4.47 15.55 16.92
C VAL A 913 4.79 17.03 16.77
N ILE A 914 5.83 17.54 17.43
CA ILE A 914 6.19 18.97 17.39
C ILE A 914 6.37 19.49 15.95
N THR A 915 6.99 18.70 15.08
CA THR A 915 7.21 19.03 13.66
C THR A 915 5.91 19.27 12.87
N ARG A 916 4.78 18.77 13.37
CA ARG A 916 3.44 18.90 12.79
C ARG A 916 2.50 19.75 13.65
N ALA A 917 3.00 20.38 14.72
CA ALA A 917 2.18 21.24 15.59
C ALA A 917 1.67 22.46 14.80
N GLY A 918 2.54 23.07 13.99
CA GLY A 918 2.27 24.29 13.24
C GLY A 918 2.14 25.50 14.17
N ARG A 919 2.28 26.72 13.64
CA ARG A 919 2.07 27.95 14.42
C ARG A 919 0.68 27.91 15.07
N SER A 920 0.61 28.06 16.39
CA SER A 920 -0.63 27.95 17.17
C SER A 920 -0.74 29.06 18.19
N SER A 921 -1.92 29.71 18.22
CA SER A 921 -2.27 30.73 19.23
C SER A 921 -2.93 30.13 20.48
N ARG A 922 -2.92 28.80 20.63
CA ARG A 922 -3.41 28.04 21.79
C ARG A 922 -2.37 27.02 22.22
N TRP A 923 -2.41 26.62 23.48
CA TRP A 923 -1.66 25.47 23.98
C TRP A 923 -2.12 24.19 23.26
N VAL A 924 -1.18 23.46 22.68
CA VAL A 924 -1.41 22.19 21.99
C VAL A 924 -0.55 21.11 22.64
N PRO A 925 -1.14 19.96 23.02
CA PRO A 925 -0.38 18.84 23.54
C PRO A 925 0.47 18.19 22.45
N VAL A 926 1.70 17.83 22.80
CA VAL A 926 2.72 17.31 21.89
C VAL A 926 3.50 16.18 22.56
N TYR A 927 3.75 15.08 21.84
CA TYR A 927 4.63 14.00 22.32
C TYR A 927 6.09 14.38 22.14
N ASN A 928 6.91 14.15 23.16
CA ASN A 928 8.36 14.33 23.09
C ASN A 928 9.08 13.32 23.99
N VAL A 929 10.14 12.68 23.46
CA VAL A 929 10.94 11.65 24.14
C VAL A 929 11.69 12.15 25.37
N SER A 930 11.92 13.47 25.47
CA SER A 930 12.60 14.12 26.60
C SER A 930 11.63 14.77 27.60
N ALA A 931 10.32 14.75 27.32
CA ALA A 931 9.29 15.27 28.24
C ALA A 931 9.16 14.39 29.49
N CYS A 932 8.59 14.91 30.57
CA CYS A 932 8.28 14.13 31.77
C CYS A 932 7.00 13.31 31.57
N GLY A 933 6.82 12.30 32.43
CA GLY A 933 5.63 11.45 32.45
C GLY A 933 5.93 9.94 32.48
N ASP A 934 4.92 9.19 32.89
CA ASP A 934 4.95 7.73 33.02
C ASP A 934 4.47 7.06 31.73
N SER A 935 3.15 6.82 31.61
CA SER A 935 2.57 6.18 30.42
C SER A 935 2.48 7.13 29.22
N ILE A 936 2.28 8.42 29.46
CA ILE A 936 2.24 9.46 28.45
C ILE A 936 3.33 10.48 28.80
N ARG A 937 4.24 10.75 27.88
CA ARG A 937 5.26 11.79 27.97
C ARG A 937 5.03 12.80 26.88
N GLY A 938 4.51 13.93 27.29
CA GLY A 938 4.26 15.04 26.41
C GLY A 938 4.44 16.35 27.14
N TYR A 939 4.24 17.41 26.38
CA TYR A 939 4.13 18.74 26.96
C TYR A 939 3.10 19.52 26.15
N HIS A 940 2.69 20.65 26.70
CA HIS A 940 1.89 21.61 25.97
C HIS A 940 2.80 22.70 25.38
N CYS A 941 2.63 23.02 24.10
CA CYS A 941 3.37 24.11 23.45
C CYS A 941 2.44 25.16 22.84
N ILE A 942 2.92 26.41 22.77
CA ILE A 942 2.26 27.55 22.14
C ILE A 942 3.29 28.43 21.41
N SER A 943 2.88 29.14 20.35
CA SER A 943 3.74 30.13 19.69
C SER A 943 4.00 31.33 20.61
N GLY A 944 5.17 31.96 20.47
CA GLY A 944 5.51 33.22 21.16
C GLY A 944 4.40 34.28 21.04
N GLY A 945 4.00 34.83 22.18
CA GLY A 945 2.82 35.67 22.35
C GLY A 945 3.06 36.89 23.24
N ARG A 946 1.96 37.52 23.70
CA ARG A 946 1.99 38.76 24.50
C ARG A 946 1.99 38.52 26.01
N GLY A 947 1.89 37.27 26.46
CA GLY A 947 1.73 36.89 27.87
C GLY A 947 0.28 36.76 28.32
N GLU A 948 -0.66 36.61 27.38
CA GLU A 948 -2.10 36.51 27.67
C GLU A 948 -2.56 35.06 27.90
N SER A 949 -1.79 34.07 27.46
CA SER A 949 -2.07 32.64 27.68
C SER A 949 -1.08 32.08 28.70
N THR A 950 -1.56 31.19 29.58
CA THR A 950 -0.74 30.68 30.71
C THR A 950 -0.89 29.19 30.90
N ALA A 951 0.17 28.53 31.38
CA ALA A 951 0.16 27.18 31.92
C ALA A 951 0.42 27.23 33.43
N THR A 952 -0.26 26.42 34.23
CA THR A 952 -0.21 26.48 35.70
C THR A 952 -0.08 25.08 36.29
N TRP A 953 0.91 24.88 37.16
CA TRP A 953 1.08 23.67 37.97
C TRP A 953 0.71 23.98 39.43
N ARG A 954 -0.06 23.10 40.07
CA ARG A 954 -0.57 23.26 41.45
C ARG A 954 -0.24 22.01 42.27
N VAL A 955 0.27 22.22 43.48
CA VAL A 955 0.54 21.12 44.42
C VAL A 955 0.34 21.59 45.86
N ALA A 956 -0.14 20.70 46.73
CA ALA A 956 -0.21 20.95 48.16
C ALA A 956 1.08 20.44 48.83
N LEU A 957 1.86 21.34 49.43
CA LEU A 957 3.14 21.02 50.06
C LEU A 957 3.08 21.21 51.58
N PRO A 958 3.79 20.38 52.37
CA PRO A 958 4.07 20.66 53.78
C PRO A 958 4.85 21.97 53.94
N LYS A 959 4.77 22.59 55.13
CA LYS A 959 5.63 23.74 55.46
C LYS A 959 7.11 23.33 55.44
N GLY A 960 7.95 24.13 54.80
CA GLY A 960 9.39 23.87 54.69
C GLY A 960 10.06 24.73 53.62
N ASN A 961 11.38 24.57 53.49
CA ASN A 961 12.18 25.23 52.46
C ASN A 961 12.32 24.30 51.25
N TYR A 962 11.97 24.79 50.06
CA TYR A 962 11.97 24.01 48.83
C TYR A 962 12.76 24.70 47.74
N GLU A 963 13.55 23.92 47.03
CA GLU A 963 14.09 24.33 45.73
C GLU A 963 13.09 23.93 44.63
N VAL A 964 12.69 24.90 43.80
CA VAL A 964 11.71 24.69 42.73
C VAL A 964 12.44 24.54 41.40
N TRP A 965 12.29 23.40 40.74
CA TRP A 965 12.89 23.07 39.46
C TRP A 965 11.83 22.99 38.36
N VAL A 966 12.12 23.50 37.17
CA VAL A 966 11.26 23.42 35.98
C VAL A 966 11.98 22.68 34.85
N LYS A 967 11.24 21.83 34.12
CA LYS A 967 11.76 21.20 32.90
C LYS A 967 11.53 22.13 31.71
N VAL A 968 12.62 22.61 31.12
CA VAL A 968 12.60 23.62 30.05
C VAL A 968 13.17 23.09 28.74
N PHE A 969 12.71 23.68 27.64
CA PHE A 969 13.05 23.32 26.26
C PHE A 969 13.35 24.57 25.45
N LYS A 970 14.30 24.45 24.52
CA LYS A 970 14.70 25.50 23.58
C LYS A 970 14.49 25.00 22.15
N ASP A 971 13.33 25.29 21.57
CA ASP A 971 12.91 24.71 20.28
C ASP A 971 12.00 25.65 19.45
N TYR A 972 11.87 25.33 18.15
CA TYR A 972 10.94 25.99 17.22
C TYR A 972 9.65 25.18 17.06
N ILE A 973 8.51 25.87 16.85
CA ILE A 973 7.19 25.23 16.67
C ILE A 973 7.02 24.56 15.30
N THR A 974 7.88 24.89 14.33
CA THR A 974 7.97 24.26 13.01
C THR A 974 9.43 24.12 12.59
N THR A 975 9.88 22.89 12.35
CA THR A 975 11.22 22.60 11.84
C THR A 975 11.27 22.80 10.32
N PHE A 976 12.11 23.72 9.83
CA PHE A 976 12.40 23.86 8.40
C PHE A 976 13.60 23.00 8.00
N PRO A 977 13.59 22.33 6.84
CA PRO A 977 14.76 21.60 6.35
C PRO A 977 15.93 22.59 6.16
N GLY A 978 17.01 22.42 6.94
CA GLY A 978 18.27 23.17 6.78
C GLY A 978 18.66 24.12 7.92
N ILE A 979 17.81 24.35 8.93
CA ILE A 979 18.18 25.14 10.12
C ILE A 979 18.72 24.21 11.21
N LYS A 980 20.01 24.33 11.55
CA LYS A 980 20.69 23.52 12.59
C LYS A 980 20.86 24.25 13.94
N THR A 981 20.38 25.49 14.05
CA THR A 981 20.63 26.36 15.22
C THR A 981 19.36 26.55 16.03
N PHE A 982 19.45 26.40 17.36
CA PHE A 982 18.36 26.68 18.31
C PHE A 982 17.97 28.18 18.30
N PRO A 983 16.72 28.53 18.67
CA PRO A 983 16.31 29.93 18.78
C PRO A 983 17.19 30.67 19.79
N SER A 984 17.74 31.83 19.42
CA SER A 984 18.54 32.66 20.32
C SER A 984 17.67 33.69 21.06
N SER A 985 18.10 34.09 22.23
CA SER A 985 17.50 35.13 23.08
C SER A 985 16.10 34.79 23.59
N VAL A 986 15.87 33.52 23.91
CA VAL A 986 14.59 33.03 24.46
C VAL A 986 14.59 33.18 25.98
N VAL A 987 13.59 33.91 26.50
CA VAL A 987 13.37 34.11 27.94
C VAL A 987 11.98 33.59 28.31
N ASN A 988 11.93 32.66 29.25
CA ASN A 988 10.67 32.16 29.83
C ASN A 988 10.30 32.96 31.08
N TYR A 989 9.03 33.35 31.19
CA TYR A 989 8.52 34.16 32.31
C TYR A 989 7.66 33.30 33.25
N TYR A 990 8.19 33.02 34.43
CA TYR A 990 7.51 32.25 35.49
C TYR A 990 6.99 33.15 36.61
N THR A 991 5.93 32.73 37.28
CA THR A 991 5.44 33.33 38.52
C THR A 991 5.13 32.24 39.54
N VAL A 992 5.80 32.29 40.70
CA VAL A 992 5.59 31.37 41.82
C VAL A 992 4.65 32.03 42.82
N CYS A 993 3.48 31.43 43.05
CA CYS A 993 2.43 31.93 43.92
C CYS A 993 2.25 31.00 45.12
N TYR A 994 2.35 31.55 46.34
CA TYR A 994 2.18 30.80 47.58
C TYR A 994 1.64 31.72 48.68
N GLY A 995 0.58 31.30 49.38
CA GLY A 995 -0.17 32.19 50.27
C GLY A 995 -0.66 33.44 49.53
N ASP A 996 -0.36 34.63 50.08
CA ASP A 996 -0.65 35.94 49.45
C ASP A 996 0.52 36.51 48.64
N LYS A 997 1.64 35.78 48.52
CA LYS A 997 2.85 36.23 47.82
C LYS A 997 2.89 35.72 46.37
N GLN A 998 3.45 36.55 45.49
CA GLN A 998 3.76 36.21 44.10
C GLN A 998 5.16 36.69 43.76
N GLU A 999 6.02 35.79 43.31
CA GLU A 999 7.38 36.08 42.89
C GLU A 999 7.55 35.80 41.40
N LYS A 1000 8.08 36.77 40.66
CA LYS A 1000 8.31 36.67 39.21
C LYS A 1000 9.75 36.30 38.94
N VAL A 1001 9.95 35.29 38.09
CA VAL A 1001 11.26 34.79 37.70
C VAL A 1001 11.38 34.87 36.19
N GLU A 1002 12.40 35.56 35.71
CA GLU A 1002 12.75 35.61 34.28
C GLU A 1002 13.90 34.65 34.04
N LEU A 1003 13.69 33.65 33.17
CA LEU A 1003 14.65 32.57 32.95
C LEU A 1003 15.21 32.65 31.53
N SER A 1004 16.49 33.01 31.41
CA SER A 1004 17.21 33.04 30.14
C SER A 1004 17.60 31.61 29.72
N LEU A 1005 16.94 31.07 28.70
CA LEU A 1005 17.25 29.71 28.22
C LEU A 1005 18.62 29.63 27.52
N ASP A 1006 19.17 30.76 27.09
CA ASP A 1006 20.51 30.81 26.49
C ASP A 1006 21.62 30.56 27.52
N GLU A 1007 21.44 31.06 28.74
CA GLU A 1007 22.40 30.92 29.83
C GLU A 1007 22.29 29.55 30.51
N GLU A 1008 21.06 29.04 30.63
CA GLU A 1008 20.78 27.80 31.36
C GLU A 1008 20.96 26.54 30.50
N LEU A 1009 20.74 26.62 29.17
CA LEU A 1009 20.83 25.49 28.24
C LEU A 1009 22.00 25.64 27.25
N VAL A 1010 23.21 25.93 27.75
CA VAL A 1010 24.41 26.08 26.90
C VAL A 1010 24.75 24.77 26.19
N GLY A 1011 24.48 24.72 24.88
CA GLY A 1011 24.81 23.58 24.03
C GLY A 1011 23.85 22.38 24.15
N ILE A 1012 22.72 22.53 24.85
CA ILE A 1012 21.69 21.49 25.01
C ILE A 1012 20.30 22.03 24.66
N SER A 1013 19.37 21.16 24.28
CA SER A 1013 18.02 21.54 23.84
C SER A 1013 16.97 21.54 24.95
N SER A 1014 17.25 20.85 26.07
CA SER A 1014 16.32 20.70 27.18
C SER A 1014 17.05 20.31 28.47
N GLY A 1015 16.49 20.67 29.63
CA GLY A 1015 17.10 20.37 30.93
C GLY A 1015 16.22 20.77 32.11
N TRP A 1016 16.58 20.33 33.30
CA TRP A 1016 16.01 20.79 34.56
C TRP A 1016 16.75 22.04 35.03
N VAL A 1017 16.02 23.11 35.32
CA VAL A 1017 16.59 24.40 35.75
C VAL A 1017 15.89 24.88 37.03
N SER A 1018 16.66 25.39 37.99
CA SER A 1018 16.14 25.89 39.26
C SER A 1018 15.56 27.30 39.09
N LEU A 1019 14.35 27.54 39.59
CA LEU A 1019 13.76 28.88 39.74
C LEU A 1019 14.24 29.58 41.01
N GLY A 1020 14.90 28.86 41.92
CA GLY A 1020 15.36 29.35 43.20
C GLY A 1020 14.79 28.59 44.41
N ASN A 1021 15.17 29.06 45.60
CA ASN A 1021 14.74 28.51 46.88
C ASN A 1021 13.61 29.35 47.47
N PHE A 1022 12.55 28.69 47.93
CA PHE A 1022 11.35 29.33 48.46
C PHE A 1022 10.95 28.69 49.79
N ASP A 1023 10.65 29.52 50.79
CA ASP A 1023 10.10 29.08 52.08
C ASP A 1023 8.57 29.07 52.01
N PHE A 1024 7.99 27.89 51.88
CA PHE A 1024 6.54 27.72 51.72
C PHE A 1024 5.86 27.57 53.09
N PRO A 1025 4.81 28.35 53.39
CA PRO A 1025 4.11 28.31 54.67
C PRO A 1025 3.29 27.03 54.91
N GLY A 1026 3.27 26.12 53.93
CA GLY A 1026 2.39 24.94 53.86
C GLY A 1026 1.05 25.28 53.20
N GLY A 1027 0.55 24.37 52.36
CA GLY A 1027 -0.68 24.55 51.58
C GLY A 1027 -0.45 24.51 50.06
N GLU A 1028 -1.40 25.05 49.28
CA GLU A 1028 -1.34 25.03 47.82
C GLU A 1028 -0.31 26.05 47.29
N VAL A 1029 0.65 25.57 46.52
CA VAL A 1029 1.63 26.36 45.77
C VAL A 1029 1.31 26.27 44.28
N ARG A 1030 1.47 27.37 43.56
CA ARG A 1030 1.23 27.43 42.10
C ARG A 1030 2.45 27.99 41.38
N VAL A 1031 2.86 27.35 40.29
CA VAL A 1031 3.84 27.90 39.35
C VAL A 1031 3.13 28.19 38.04
N VAL A 1032 3.29 29.40 37.51
CA VAL A 1032 2.60 29.87 36.29
C VAL A 1032 3.62 30.25 35.24
N LEU A 1033 3.55 29.64 34.04
CA LEU A 1033 4.32 30.01 32.86
C LEU A 1033 3.46 30.85 31.91
N SER A 1034 4.03 31.94 31.39
CA SER A 1034 3.39 32.84 30.42
C SER A 1034 3.86 32.59 28.99
N ASP A 1035 2.99 32.76 27.99
CA ASP A 1035 3.34 32.71 26.56
C ASP A 1035 4.13 33.94 26.05
N LYS A 1036 4.58 34.82 26.94
CA LYS A 1036 5.28 36.06 26.60
C LYS A 1036 6.63 35.78 25.94
N GLU A 1037 6.83 36.33 24.75
CA GLU A 1037 8.13 36.32 24.05
C GLU A 1037 8.48 37.75 23.61
N ILE A 1038 9.75 38.15 23.75
CA ILE A 1038 10.21 39.53 23.59
C ILE A 1038 10.04 40.02 22.15
N ASN A 1039 10.45 39.19 21.18
CA ASN A 1039 10.44 39.53 19.76
C ASN A 1039 9.09 39.25 19.08
N ARG A 1040 8.16 38.61 19.80
CA ARG A 1040 6.89 38.07 19.30
C ARG A 1040 7.09 37.15 18.10
N ASP A 1041 8.19 36.41 18.10
CA ASP A 1041 8.48 35.43 17.08
C ASP A 1041 7.53 34.24 17.24
N LYS A 1042 6.63 34.10 16.26
CA LYS A 1042 5.63 33.03 16.25
C LYS A 1042 6.24 31.66 15.96
N ASP A 1043 7.50 31.61 15.52
CA ASP A 1043 8.23 30.38 15.29
C ASP A 1043 8.86 29.84 16.57
N VAL A 1044 9.12 30.68 17.59
CA VAL A 1044 9.61 30.22 18.89
C VAL A 1044 8.49 29.50 19.65
N ALA A 1045 8.80 28.30 20.15
CA ALA A 1045 7.87 27.52 20.95
C ALA A 1045 8.07 27.81 22.46
N ILE A 1046 7.01 28.24 23.13
CA ILE A 1046 6.95 28.24 24.60
C ILE A 1046 6.36 26.90 25.04
N ILE A 1047 7.08 26.19 25.92
CA ILE A 1047 6.80 24.79 26.26
C ILE A 1047 6.55 24.63 27.76
N ALA A 1048 5.45 23.98 28.11
CA ALA A 1048 5.02 23.65 29.46
C ALA A 1048 5.01 22.12 29.65
N ASP A 1049 6.02 21.61 30.36
CA ASP A 1049 6.20 20.19 30.67
C ASP A 1049 5.92 19.93 32.17
N ALA A 1050 6.93 20.04 33.03
CA ALA A 1050 6.80 19.66 34.44
C ALA A 1050 7.52 20.58 35.44
N VAL A 1051 7.08 20.54 36.69
CA VAL A 1051 7.66 21.26 37.84
C VAL A 1051 7.94 20.28 38.97
N LYS A 1052 9.15 20.35 39.52
CA LYS A 1052 9.63 19.50 40.62
C LYS A 1052 9.99 20.36 41.83
N PHE A 1053 9.45 20.02 43.00
CA PHE A 1053 9.70 20.68 44.28
C PHE A 1053 10.56 19.74 45.14
N VAL A 1054 11.77 20.17 45.48
CA VAL A 1054 12.71 19.39 46.28
C VAL A 1054 12.81 20.03 47.66
N ARG A 1055 12.40 19.32 48.71
CA ARG A 1055 12.49 19.84 50.07
C ARG A 1055 13.92 19.76 50.57
N LEU A 1056 14.44 20.89 51.03
CA LEU A 1056 15.80 21.03 51.57
C LEU A 1056 15.81 20.82 53.09
N GLU A 1057 14.78 21.31 53.80
CA GLU A 1057 14.62 21.26 55.26
C GLU A 1057 13.14 21.11 55.68
#